data_AF-A0A816V2B9-F1
#
_entry.id   AF-A0A816V2B9-F1
#
_cell.length_a   1.000
_cell.length_b   1.000
_cell.length_c   1.000
_cell.angle_alpha   90.00
_cell.angle_beta   90.00
_cell.angle_gamma   90.00
#
_symmetry.space_group_name_H-M   'P 1'
#
loop_
_entity.id
_entity.type
_entity.pdbx_description
1 polymer ?
#
loop_
_entity_poly.entity_id
_entity_poly.type
_entity_poly.pdbx_seq_one_letter_code
_entity_poly.pdbx_strand_id
1 'polypeptide(L)'
;MSFTLHWLSLYHFPLFLGFSPLEMKSFHTEYNPSAVEAAGNNFDDDGREKRTGTVMTASAHIITAVIGSGVLSLAWAIAQLGWVAGTVILVTFAVINYFTSTMLADCYRSPDTGIRNYNYMDVVRAYLGGWKVKLCGLAQYGSLVGITIGYTITASISLVAIGKANCFHEKGHGAKCSVSNYPLMAAFGIIQIVLSQIHNFHKLSFLSIIATVMSFSYASIGIGLALAALASGKVGKTDLTGTVVGVDVTASDKIWRSFQAAGDIAFSYAFSVVLVEIQACILSIRDDTLRSSPPENKVMKKASLAGVSTTTGFYILCGCIGYAAFGNQAPGDFLTDFGFYEPYWLIDFANACIAVHLIAAYQAFRYEFTSRYLVSPLNMKSFDTSSAVESGTVAGNNVDDDGGEKRTGTLMTASAHIITAVIGSGVLSLAWAIAQLGWVAGTVLLVSFAVVVNYTSRMLADCYRSPDAGTRNNTYMDVVRAYLGGRKVQLCGLAQYGSLVGMTIGYTITASISFVAIGKANCFHDKGHGAKFSVSNYPAMAAFGIIQIVLSQIPNFHKLSFLSIIAAVMSFSYSSIGTGLALADLASGKVGKTELTGTVVGVDVTASDKLWKSFQAAGNIAFSYAYSVVLVEIQACIFSTRNVGGHTRNSDTLSSSPPENIVMKKASIVGVSTATAFYILCACMGYATFGSQAPGDLLTDFGFYEPYWLIDFANACIAVHLIGAYQVKSYSLKYLSPLKMKSFDTSSVVESGAGAGNNVDDDCREKRTGTLITASAHIITTVIGSGVLSLAWAIAQLGWVVGTVILVAFAVIVNYTSRMLADSYRSPEGTRNYTYMDVVRVYLGGRKVQLCGLAQFGSLVGVTIGYTITASISLVAIGKANCFHDKGHGAKCSVSNYPLMAAFGIVQIFLSQIPNFHKLSFLSIIATVMSFSYASIGFGLALAALASGKVGKTGLTGTVVGVDVTASDKLWKSFQAAGNIAFSYAYSVVLVEIQACILSINDDTLRSSPPENKVMKKASLAAVSTTTAFYILCGCIGYATFGNQAPGDFLTDFGFYEPYWLIDFANACIAVHLIGAYQQVFAQPIFQFVEKKCNQAWPESNFITKEHSMNVPLLGKCRINFFRLVWRTTYVIFSTVVAMIFPFFNAILGLIGAVAFWPLTVYFPVEMHISQKKVKKYSVRWIVLKLLVFVCLIVSLLAAIGSIVGLISSVKAYKPFHNLD
;
A
#
# COMPACT_ATOMS: atom_id res chain seq x y z
N MET A 1 25.64 7.28 -4.17
CA MET A 1 25.49 6.21 -3.16
C MET A 1 24.82 6.80 -1.92
N SER A 2 23.48 6.78 -1.87
CA SER A 2 22.68 6.84 -0.63
C SER A 2 21.23 6.52 -1.00
N PHE A 3 20.68 5.51 -0.32
CA PHE A 3 19.37 4.94 -0.51
C PHE A 3 18.27 5.92 -0.06
N THR A 4 17.47 6.44 -1.00
CA THR A 4 16.22 7.14 -0.67
C THR A 4 15.11 6.75 -1.64
N LEU A 5 14.44 5.63 -1.33
CA LEU A 5 12.98 5.44 -1.43
C LEU A 5 12.65 4.00 -1.05
N HIS A 6 12.71 3.74 0.25
CA HIS A 6 12.10 2.56 0.85
C HIS A 6 11.32 2.92 2.12
N TRP A 7 10.56 4.02 2.11
CA TRP A 7 9.36 4.08 2.95
C TRP A 7 8.17 4.77 2.28
N LEU A 8 7.32 3.95 1.68
CA LEU A 8 5.87 4.16 1.78
C LEU A 8 5.21 2.92 2.40
N SER A 9 5.97 2.15 3.18
CA SER A 9 5.52 0.90 3.78
C SER A 9 6.29 0.67 5.08
N LEU A 10 5.57 0.79 6.22
CA LEU A 10 5.85 0.17 7.54
C LEU A 10 6.33 1.01 8.73
N TYR A 11 5.63 2.10 9.10
CA TYR A 11 5.32 2.31 10.53
C TYR A 11 3.88 1.94 10.83
N HIS A 12 3.69 0.65 11.14
CA HIS A 12 2.62 0.20 12.00
C HIS A 12 3.07 0.42 13.45
N PHE A 13 2.61 1.51 14.08
CA PHE A 13 2.11 1.47 15.45
C PHE A 13 0.60 1.71 15.38
N PRO A 14 -0.18 1.04 16.23
CA PRO A 14 -1.18 0.06 15.85
C PRO A 14 -2.43 0.75 15.31
N LEU A 15 -2.73 0.52 14.03
CA LEU A 15 -4.08 0.74 13.52
C LEU A 15 -4.90 -0.51 13.82
N PHE A 16 -5.65 -0.42 14.93
CA PHE A 16 -6.68 -1.35 15.36
C PHE A 16 -7.61 -1.72 14.21
N LEU A 17 -7.44 -2.91 13.62
CA LEU A 17 -8.50 -3.61 12.88
C LEU A 17 -8.44 -5.12 13.15
N GLY A 18 -8.58 -5.45 14.44
CA GLY A 18 -8.88 -6.81 14.89
C GLY A 18 -10.28 -6.92 15.47
N PHE A 19 -11.34 -6.75 14.67
CA PHE A 19 -12.67 -7.23 15.06
C PHE A 19 -13.36 -8.01 13.93
N SER A 20 -13.66 -9.26 14.24
CA SER A 20 -14.72 -10.08 13.65
C SER A 20 -15.74 -10.32 14.77
N PRO A 21 -17.02 -10.53 14.43
CA PRO A 21 -18.12 -10.44 15.38
C PRO A 21 -18.00 -11.55 16.43
N LEU A 22 -18.07 -11.18 17.70
CA LEU A 22 -18.66 -12.07 18.69
C LEU A 22 -20.11 -12.26 18.26
N GLU A 23 -20.53 -13.52 18.10
CA GLU A 23 -21.94 -13.87 18.26
C GLU A 23 -22.36 -13.38 19.64
N MET A 24 -23.05 -12.24 19.65
CA MET A 24 -23.95 -11.96 20.75
C MET A 24 -25.10 -12.96 20.57
N LYS A 25 -25.13 -14.00 21.40
CA LYS A 25 -26.40 -14.61 21.78
C LYS A 25 -27.33 -13.44 22.10
N SER A 26 -28.48 -13.36 21.42
CA SER A 26 -29.52 -12.42 21.81
C SER A 26 -29.85 -12.71 23.27
N PHE A 27 -29.42 -11.85 24.18
CA PHE A 27 -30.20 -11.65 25.38
C PHE A 27 -31.47 -10.94 24.91
N HIS A 28 -32.49 -11.74 24.58
CA HIS A 28 -33.85 -11.32 24.83
C HIS A 28 -33.93 -11.09 26.34
N THR A 29 -33.63 -9.87 26.80
CA THR A 29 -34.30 -9.38 27.99
C THR A 29 -35.76 -9.30 27.59
N GLU A 30 -36.56 -10.23 28.11
CA GLU A 30 -38.01 -10.08 28.10
C GLU A 30 -38.32 -8.67 28.60
N TYR A 31 -38.89 -7.88 27.69
CA TYR A 31 -39.46 -6.59 28.02
C TYR A 31 -40.60 -6.87 28.97
N ASN A 32 -40.35 -6.69 30.28
CA ASN A 32 -41.40 -6.73 31.29
C ASN A 32 -42.00 -5.31 31.39
N PRO A 33 -43.21 -5.07 30.82
CA PRO A 33 -43.79 -3.73 30.78
C PRO A 33 -44.15 -3.20 32.17
N SER A 34 -44.23 -4.09 33.17
CA SER A 34 -44.70 -3.78 34.51
C SER A 34 -43.64 -3.15 35.44
N ALA A 35 -42.35 -3.18 35.08
CA ALA A 35 -41.29 -2.59 35.91
C ALA A 35 -41.01 -1.11 35.59
N VAL A 36 -41.51 -0.58 34.47
CA VAL A 36 -41.27 0.80 34.01
C VAL A 36 -42.30 1.78 34.57
N GLU A 37 -43.43 1.30 35.10
CA GLU A 37 -44.47 2.16 35.68
C GLU A 37 -44.13 2.70 37.09
N ALA A 38 -43.05 2.24 37.73
CA ALA A 38 -42.76 2.59 39.13
C ALA A 38 -41.56 3.54 39.37
N ALA A 39 -40.88 4.06 38.34
CA ALA A 39 -39.70 4.94 38.51
C ALA A 39 -39.62 6.12 37.51
N GLY A 40 -40.77 6.65 37.08
CA GLY A 40 -40.85 7.77 36.14
C GLY A 40 -40.45 9.11 36.77
N ASN A 41 -39.20 9.55 36.55
CA ASN A 41 -38.83 10.98 36.42
C ASN A 41 -37.35 11.26 36.06
N ASN A 42 -36.43 10.29 36.19
CA ASN A 42 -34.99 10.52 36.05
C ASN A 42 -34.28 9.79 34.88
N PHE A 43 -34.97 8.97 34.09
CA PHE A 43 -34.37 8.18 33.01
C PHE A 43 -35.06 8.44 31.64
N ASP A 44 -34.29 8.39 30.55
CA ASP A 44 -34.71 8.50 29.14
C ASP A 44 -35.37 7.17 28.63
N ASP A 45 -35.98 7.19 27.44
CA ASP A 45 -36.57 6.02 26.73
C ASP A 45 -35.56 4.90 26.37
N ASP A 46 -34.26 5.13 26.60
CA ASP A 46 -33.18 4.14 26.46
C ASP A 46 -32.68 3.58 27.81
N GLY A 47 -33.32 3.95 28.93
CA GLY A 47 -32.98 3.51 30.28
C GLY A 47 -31.76 4.20 30.89
N ARG A 48 -31.18 5.23 30.26
CA ARG A 48 -30.07 6.04 30.81
C ARG A 48 -30.58 7.29 31.53
N GLU A 49 -29.76 7.88 32.39
CA GLU A 49 -30.10 9.16 33.04
C GLU A 49 -30.48 10.22 32.00
N LYS A 50 -31.52 11.01 32.31
CA LYS A 50 -32.06 12.03 31.43
C LYS A 50 -30.96 13.07 31.09
N ARG A 51 -30.57 13.14 29.81
CA ARG A 51 -29.53 14.07 29.30
C ARG A 51 -29.96 15.53 29.52
N THR A 52 -29.04 16.53 29.61
CA THR A 52 -29.42 17.89 30.10
C THR A 52 -29.12 19.16 29.29
N GLY A 53 -28.56 19.06 28.09
CA GLY A 53 -28.09 20.25 27.36
C GLY A 53 -29.13 21.03 26.53
N THR A 54 -28.70 22.22 26.07
CA THR A 54 -29.47 23.23 25.32
C THR A 54 -28.83 23.52 23.95
N VAL A 55 -29.52 24.28 23.09
CA VAL A 55 -28.94 24.81 21.83
C VAL A 55 -27.65 25.58 22.10
N MET A 56 -27.58 26.34 23.21
CA MET A 56 -26.41 27.13 23.59
C MET A 56 -25.21 26.24 23.89
N THR A 57 -25.38 25.22 24.73
CA THR A 57 -24.29 24.29 25.06
C THR A 57 -23.88 23.48 23.83
N ALA A 58 -24.83 23.02 23.01
CA ALA A 58 -24.52 22.30 21.78
C ALA A 58 -23.75 23.18 20.77
N SER A 59 -24.15 24.45 20.65
CA SER A 59 -23.44 25.43 19.81
C SER A 59 -22.03 25.69 20.33
N ALA A 60 -21.83 25.80 21.66
CA ALA A 60 -20.51 25.97 22.27
C ALA A 60 -19.58 24.77 21.98
N HIS A 61 -20.08 23.55 22.05
CA HIS A 61 -19.31 22.35 21.69
C HIS A 61 -18.94 22.32 20.19
N ILE A 62 -19.86 22.69 19.31
CA ILE A 62 -19.60 22.82 17.87
C ILE A 62 -18.55 23.92 17.62
N ILE A 63 -18.70 25.09 18.24
CA ILE A 63 -17.76 26.21 18.13
C ILE A 63 -16.38 25.81 18.64
N THR A 64 -16.29 25.10 19.76
CA THR A 64 -15.03 24.58 20.31
C THR A 64 -14.37 23.58 19.36
N ALA A 65 -15.14 22.74 18.69
CA ALA A 65 -14.62 21.78 17.70
C ALA A 65 -14.20 22.45 16.38
N VAL A 66 -14.80 23.59 16.04
CA VAL A 66 -14.59 24.29 14.76
C VAL A 66 -13.50 25.37 14.90
N ILE A 67 -13.62 26.36 15.80
CA ILE A 67 -12.75 27.55 15.88
C ILE A 67 -11.27 27.24 16.20
N GLY A 68 -10.87 25.99 16.46
CA GLY A 68 -9.51 25.56 16.82
C GLY A 68 -8.37 25.91 15.81
N SER A 69 -7.31 25.10 15.76
CA SER A 69 -6.07 25.47 15.04
C SER A 69 -6.23 25.87 13.56
N GLY A 70 -7.33 25.47 12.91
CA GLY A 70 -7.63 25.84 11.53
C GLY A 70 -7.91 27.33 11.30
N VAL A 71 -8.33 28.11 12.31
CA VAL A 71 -8.57 29.56 12.13
C VAL A 71 -7.28 30.34 11.93
N LEU A 72 -6.17 29.84 12.50
CA LEU A 72 -4.87 30.52 12.52
C LEU A 72 -4.24 30.57 11.11
N SER A 73 -4.53 29.59 10.25
CA SER A 73 -3.99 29.52 8.88
C SER A 73 -4.88 30.15 7.81
N LEU A 74 -6.04 30.70 8.17
CA LEU A 74 -6.99 31.23 7.18
C LEU A 74 -6.47 32.44 6.40
N ALA A 75 -5.70 33.33 7.03
CA ALA A 75 -5.12 34.47 6.33
C ALA A 75 -4.09 34.02 5.29
N TRP A 76 -3.27 33.02 5.63
CA TRP A 76 -2.38 32.38 4.67
C TRP A 76 -3.15 31.71 3.53
N ALA A 77 -4.22 30.98 3.85
CA ALA A 77 -5.04 30.30 2.86
C ALA A 77 -5.69 31.28 1.86
N ILE A 78 -6.23 32.40 2.34
CA ILE A 78 -6.75 33.46 1.46
C ILE A 78 -5.60 34.15 0.69
N ALA A 79 -4.41 34.30 1.26
CA ALA A 79 -3.26 34.83 0.52
C ALA A 79 -2.82 33.91 -0.64
N GLN A 80 -2.91 32.59 -0.48
CA GLN A 80 -2.58 31.65 -1.55
C GLN A 80 -3.67 31.57 -2.63
N LEU A 81 -4.95 31.73 -2.28
CA LEU A 81 -6.07 31.59 -3.22
C LEU A 81 -6.54 32.92 -3.83
N GLY A 82 -6.30 34.04 -3.15
CA GLY A 82 -6.81 35.37 -3.50
C GLY A 82 -8.21 35.67 -2.96
N TRP A 83 -8.59 36.94 -3.06
CA TRP A 83 -9.87 37.47 -2.57
C TRP A 83 -11.09 36.69 -3.07
N VAL A 84 -11.11 36.33 -4.35
CA VAL A 84 -12.26 35.67 -4.97
C VAL A 84 -12.29 34.19 -4.63
N ALA A 85 -11.25 33.44 -5.00
CA ALA A 85 -11.27 31.98 -4.83
C ALA A 85 -11.23 31.58 -3.35
N GLY A 86 -10.47 32.30 -2.50
CA GLY A 86 -10.40 32.03 -1.07
C GLY A 86 -11.77 32.19 -0.38
N THR A 87 -12.45 33.32 -0.61
CA THR A 87 -13.76 33.59 -0.02
C THR A 87 -14.84 32.66 -0.54
N VAL A 88 -14.86 32.37 -1.85
CA VAL A 88 -15.81 31.44 -2.46
C VAL A 88 -15.63 30.03 -1.90
N ILE A 89 -14.40 29.54 -1.79
CA ILE A 89 -14.10 28.21 -1.24
C ILE A 89 -14.51 28.13 0.23
N LEU A 90 -14.20 29.14 1.03
CA LEU A 90 -14.58 29.22 2.45
C LEU A 90 -16.10 29.15 2.65
N VAL A 91 -16.86 29.97 1.92
CA VAL A 91 -18.35 29.95 1.98
C VAL A 91 -18.90 28.62 1.47
N THR A 92 -18.30 28.04 0.42
CA THR A 92 -18.72 26.74 -0.13
C THR A 92 -18.54 25.62 0.89
N PHE A 93 -17.40 25.55 1.58
CA PHE A 93 -17.17 24.56 2.63
C PHE A 93 -18.11 24.76 3.83
N ALA A 94 -18.44 26.00 4.20
CA ALA A 94 -19.44 26.27 5.22
C ALA A 94 -20.83 25.71 4.86
N VAL A 95 -21.28 25.93 3.61
CA VAL A 95 -22.57 25.42 3.11
C VAL A 95 -22.58 23.89 3.04
N ILE A 96 -21.51 23.28 2.51
CA ILE A 96 -21.37 21.82 2.45
C ILE A 96 -21.45 21.25 3.85
N ASN A 97 -20.70 21.81 4.80
CA ASN A 97 -20.62 21.30 6.16
C ASN A 97 -21.93 21.47 6.95
N TYR A 98 -22.63 22.59 6.76
CA TYR A 98 -23.98 22.77 7.28
C TYR A 98 -24.94 21.71 6.70
N PHE A 99 -24.91 21.50 5.39
CA PHE A 99 -25.75 20.49 4.74
C PHE A 99 -25.44 19.07 5.26
N THR A 100 -24.16 18.68 5.33
CA THR A 100 -23.76 17.35 5.79
C THR A 100 -24.06 17.14 7.27
N SER A 101 -23.89 18.16 8.12
CA SER A 101 -24.23 18.06 9.55
C SER A 101 -25.74 17.93 9.77
N THR A 102 -26.58 18.62 8.98
CA THR A 102 -28.05 18.46 9.07
C THR A 102 -28.52 17.06 8.70
N MET A 103 -27.92 16.44 7.67
CA MET A 103 -28.20 15.06 7.26
C MET A 103 -27.71 14.06 8.30
N LEU A 104 -26.51 14.28 8.86
CA LEU A 104 -25.94 13.41 9.87
C LEU A 104 -26.72 13.45 11.19
N ALA A 105 -27.26 14.62 11.56
CA ALA A 105 -28.11 14.77 12.74
C ALA A 105 -29.42 13.96 12.65
N ASP A 106 -29.94 13.74 11.44
CA ASP A 106 -31.11 12.88 11.20
C ASP A 106 -30.77 11.39 11.33
N CYS A 107 -29.51 11.01 11.05
CA CYS A 107 -29.04 9.62 11.12
C CYS A 107 -28.81 9.13 12.56
N TYR A 108 -29.04 9.99 13.57
CA TYR A 108 -28.86 9.65 14.98
C TYR A 108 -29.75 8.50 15.45
N ARG A 109 -30.97 8.35 14.88
CA ARG A 109 -31.82 7.19 15.13
C ARG A 109 -31.72 6.18 13.98
N SER A 110 -31.67 4.90 14.31
CA SER A 110 -31.70 3.79 13.36
C SER A 110 -33.03 3.79 12.58
N PRO A 111 -33.01 3.59 11.25
CA PRO A 111 -34.21 3.67 10.42
C PRO A 111 -35.18 2.50 10.70
N ASP A 112 -34.66 1.34 11.07
CA ASP A 112 -35.46 0.11 11.22
C ASP A 112 -35.96 -0.11 12.66
N THR A 113 -35.15 0.27 13.66
CA THR A 113 -35.43 -0.03 15.07
C THR A 113 -35.75 1.21 15.90
N GLY A 114 -35.53 2.42 15.38
CA GLY A 114 -35.68 3.68 16.13
C GLY A 114 -34.66 3.87 17.27
N ILE A 115 -33.77 2.89 17.49
CA ILE A 115 -32.73 2.91 18.53
C ILE A 115 -31.70 3.99 18.20
N ARG A 116 -31.25 4.73 19.22
CA ARG A 116 -30.23 5.78 19.10
C ARG A 116 -28.83 5.21 18.87
N ASN A 117 -28.10 5.83 17.95
CA ASN A 117 -26.69 5.57 17.67
C ASN A 117 -25.83 6.63 18.39
N TYR A 118 -24.99 6.20 19.34
CA TYR A 118 -24.23 7.13 20.19
C TYR A 118 -22.89 7.58 19.63
N ASN A 119 -22.42 6.91 18.57
CA ASN A 119 -21.19 7.27 17.89
C ASN A 119 -21.39 7.15 16.38
N TYR A 120 -20.57 7.86 15.63
CA TYR A 120 -20.59 7.90 14.18
C TYR A 120 -20.44 6.49 13.56
N MET A 121 -19.62 5.63 14.17
CA MET A 121 -19.43 4.24 13.69
C MET A 121 -20.70 3.40 13.79
N ASP A 122 -21.51 3.63 14.82
CA ASP A 122 -22.79 2.95 15.02
C ASP A 122 -23.80 3.47 13.99
N VAL A 123 -23.79 4.77 13.66
CA VAL A 123 -24.58 5.34 12.55
C VAL A 123 -24.18 4.69 11.21
N VAL A 124 -22.89 4.63 10.90
CA VAL A 124 -22.41 3.99 9.66
C VAL A 124 -22.75 2.50 9.64
N ARG A 125 -22.69 1.81 10.79
CA ARG A 125 -23.07 0.40 10.89
C ARG A 125 -24.56 0.19 10.65
N ALA A 126 -25.41 1.06 11.21
CA ALA A 126 -26.85 1.00 11.05
C ALA A 126 -27.32 1.32 9.62
N TYR A 127 -26.73 2.34 8.97
CA TYR A 127 -27.19 2.80 7.65
C TYR A 127 -26.45 2.19 6.46
N LEU A 128 -25.15 1.85 6.59
CA LEU A 128 -24.30 1.46 5.46
C LEU A 128 -23.78 0.02 5.52
N GLY A 129 -23.52 -0.51 6.71
CA GLY A 129 -23.12 -1.90 6.96
C GLY A 129 -21.81 -2.37 6.27
N GLY A 130 -21.32 -3.54 6.67
CA GLY A 130 -20.25 -4.27 5.96
C GLY A 130 -18.91 -3.54 5.84
N TRP A 131 -18.32 -3.54 4.65
CA TRP A 131 -16.99 -2.98 4.38
C TRP A 131 -16.91 -1.45 4.55
N LYS A 132 -18.02 -0.75 4.34
CA LYS A 132 -18.09 0.71 4.47
C LYS A 132 -17.80 1.17 5.90
N VAL A 133 -18.21 0.38 6.90
CA VAL A 133 -17.89 0.62 8.31
C VAL A 133 -16.38 0.62 8.56
N LYS A 134 -15.62 -0.24 7.88
CA LYS A 134 -14.15 -0.30 8.03
C LYS A 134 -13.47 0.88 7.35
N LEU A 135 -13.96 1.30 6.17
CA LEU A 135 -13.41 2.44 5.44
C LEU A 135 -13.69 3.76 6.18
N CYS A 136 -14.94 3.97 6.62
CA CYS A 136 -15.30 5.10 7.48
C CYS A 136 -14.56 5.03 8.82
N GLY A 137 -14.43 3.81 9.37
CA GLY A 137 -13.53 3.41 10.45
C GLY A 137 -12.16 4.08 10.37
N LEU A 138 -11.42 3.69 9.33
CA LEU A 138 -10.07 4.16 9.07
C LEU A 138 -10.01 5.68 8.85
N ALA A 139 -10.96 6.23 8.09
CA ALA A 139 -11.00 7.66 7.79
C ALA A 139 -11.23 8.51 9.05
N GLN A 140 -12.22 8.16 9.88
CA GLN A 140 -12.55 8.90 11.10
C GLN A 140 -11.42 8.81 12.13
N TYR A 141 -10.94 7.61 12.46
CA TYR A 141 -9.86 7.46 13.43
C TYR A 141 -8.55 8.10 12.95
N GLY A 142 -8.27 8.04 11.64
CA GLY A 142 -7.15 8.76 11.04
C GLY A 142 -7.25 10.28 11.23
N SER A 143 -8.43 10.86 10.96
CA SER A 143 -8.69 12.28 11.17
C SER A 143 -8.53 12.70 12.62
N LEU A 144 -9.02 11.90 13.58
CA LEU A 144 -8.94 12.21 15.01
C LEU A 144 -7.52 12.18 15.57
N VAL A 145 -6.70 11.22 15.09
CA VAL A 145 -5.26 11.19 15.40
C VAL A 145 -4.57 12.42 14.81
N GLY A 146 -4.91 12.79 13.58
CA GLY A 146 -4.41 14.00 12.93
C GLY A 146 -4.71 15.28 13.71
N ILE A 147 -5.97 15.45 14.16
CA ILE A 147 -6.41 16.59 14.99
C ILE A 147 -5.62 16.63 16.30
N THR A 148 -5.42 15.48 16.95
CA THR A 148 -4.67 15.40 18.21
C THR A 148 -3.21 15.85 18.05
N ILE A 149 -2.55 15.40 16.98
CA ILE A 149 -1.18 15.82 16.64
C ILE A 149 -1.16 17.33 16.36
N GLY A 150 -2.11 17.82 15.57
CA GLY A 150 -2.25 19.24 15.25
C GLY A 150 -2.41 20.13 16.48
N TYR A 151 -3.22 19.71 17.46
CA TYR A 151 -3.42 20.45 18.71
C TYR A 151 -2.15 20.51 19.56
N THR A 152 -1.40 19.40 19.65
CA THR A 152 -0.12 19.39 20.38
C THR A 152 0.92 20.31 19.73
N ILE A 153 1.01 20.30 18.40
CA ILE A 153 1.92 21.19 17.66
C ILE A 153 1.51 22.65 17.86
N THR A 154 0.24 22.97 17.61
CA THR A 154 -0.27 24.35 17.69
C THR A 154 -0.12 24.93 19.09
N ALA A 155 -0.48 24.18 20.14
CA ALA A 155 -0.31 24.63 21.53
C ALA A 155 1.16 24.90 21.87
N SER A 156 2.07 24.07 21.38
CA SER A 156 3.51 24.28 21.62
C SER A 156 4.06 25.52 20.92
N ILE A 157 3.60 25.81 19.70
CA ILE A 157 3.96 27.02 18.94
C ILE A 157 3.47 28.26 19.69
N SER A 158 2.24 28.26 20.19
CA SER A 158 1.68 29.38 20.97
C SER A 158 2.47 29.61 22.26
N LEU A 159 2.85 28.56 23.00
CA LEU A 159 3.67 28.69 24.22
C LEU A 159 5.09 29.19 23.92
N VAL A 160 5.68 28.81 22.78
CA VAL A 160 6.95 29.39 22.31
C VAL A 160 6.80 30.86 21.96
N ALA A 161 5.68 31.28 21.38
CA ALA A 161 5.42 32.68 21.11
C ALA A 161 5.40 33.53 22.39
N ILE A 162 4.79 33.04 23.48
CA ILE A 162 4.84 33.69 24.81
C ILE A 162 6.29 33.84 25.29
N GLY A 163 7.08 32.77 25.19
CA GLY A 163 8.49 32.81 25.61
C GLY A 163 9.32 33.80 24.78
N LYS A 164 9.05 33.92 23.48
CA LYS A 164 9.69 34.89 22.60
C LYS A 164 9.25 36.32 22.91
N ALA A 165 7.96 36.57 23.08
CA ALA A 165 7.42 37.91 23.40
C ALA A 165 7.99 38.45 24.72
N ASN A 166 8.03 37.64 25.77
CA ASN A 166 8.65 38.01 27.04
C ASN A 166 10.15 38.27 26.92
N CYS A 167 10.87 37.46 26.14
CA CYS A 167 12.29 37.69 25.88
C CYS A 167 12.56 39.00 25.13
N PHE A 168 11.74 39.35 24.13
CA PHE A 168 11.85 40.63 23.41
C PHE A 168 11.47 41.83 24.29
N HIS A 169 10.52 41.66 25.21
CA HIS A 169 10.17 42.68 26.20
C HIS A 169 11.34 42.96 27.15
N GLU A 170 11.96 41.92 27.71
CA GLU A 170 13.07 42.07 28.67
C GLU A 170 14.38 42.53 28.00
N LYS A 171 14.71 42.00 26.82
CA LYS A 171 16.05 42.15 26.20
C LYS A 171 16.06 43.08 24.98
N GLY A 172 14.90 43.59 24.57
CA GLY A 172 14.72 44.43 23.39
C GLY A 172 14.62 43.66 22.08
N HIS A 173 14.03 44.29 21.06
CA HIS A 173 13.72 43.71 19.73
C HIS A 173 14.95 43.25 18.92
N GLY A 174 16.17 43.64 19.32
CA GLY A 174 17.42 43.22 18.69
C GLY A 174 18.03 41.93 19.26
N ALA A 175 17.46 41.35 20.33
CA ALA A 175 18.00 40.17 20.98
C ALA A 175 17.68 38.88 20.21
N LYS A 176 18.64 37.93 20.16
CA LYS A 176 18.40 36.59 19.60
C LYS A 176 17.62 35.74 20.60
N CYS A 177 16.30 35.78 20.54
CA CYS A 177 15.40 34.99 21.39
C CYS A 177 15.04 33.65 20.71
N SER A 178 15.63 32.54 21.17
CA SER A 178 15.30 31.18 20.72
C SER A 178 14.73 30.35 21.86
N VAL A 179 13.47 29.90 21.73
CA VAL A 179 12.80 28.99 22.66
C VAL A 179 12.52 27.69 21.92
N SER A 180 12.82 26.54 22.54
CA SER A 180 12.65 25.22 21.91
C SER A 180 11.22 24.72 22.03
N ASN A 181 10.67 24.16 20.94
CA ASN A 181 9.31 23.59 20.91
C ASN A 181 9.22 22.25 21.66
N TYR A 182 10.29 21.43 21.64
CA TYR A 182 10.24 20.04 22.12
C TYR A 182 9.87 19.88 23.60
N PRO A 183 10.40 20.68 24.55
CA PRO A 183 10.00 20.58 25.97
C PRO A 183 8.53 20.92 26.19
N LEU A 184 8.01 21.90 25.44
CA LEU A 184 6.61 22.35 25.54
C LEU A 184 5.65 21.33 24.92
N MET A 185 6.03 20.69 23.80
CA MET A 185 5.29 19.55 23.24
C MET A 185 5.23 18.38 24.23
N ALA A 186 6.34 18.06 24.90
CA ALA A 186 6.40 17.01 25.90
C ALA A 186 5.53 17.35 27.14
N ALA A 187 5.60 18.59 27.63
CA ALA A 187 4.75 19.07 28.73
C ALA A 187 3.26 18.99 28.39
N PHE A 188 2.89 19.42 27.18
CA PHE A 188 1.51 19.31 26.70
C PHE A 188 1.05 17.85 26.59
N GLY A 189 1.92 16.96 26.10
CA GLY A 189 1.67 15.51 26.09
C GLY A 189 1.48 14.91 27.48
N ILE A 190 2.24 15.35 28.48
CA ILE A 190 2.07 14.93 29.89
C ILE A 190 0.72 15.40 30.42
N ILE A 191 0.32 16.65 30.16
CA ILE A 191 -0.99 17.18 30.52
C ILE A 191 -2.11 16.35 29.85
N GLN A 192 -1.96 16.01 28.57
CA GLN A 192 -2.89 15.13 27.87
C GLN A 192 -2.99 13.73 28.51
N ILE A 193 -1.88 13.16 28.96
CA ILE A 193 -1.85 11.88 29.69
C ILE A 193 -2.59 11.99 31.03
N VAL A 194 -2.36 13.05 31.80
CA VAL A 194 -3.03 13.27 33.09
C VAL A 194 -4.53 13.49 32.91
N LEU A 195 -4.92 14.36 31.98
CA LEU A 195 -6.33 14.60 31.65
C LEU A 195 -7.01 13.38 31.04
N SER A 196 -6.23 12.46 30.43
CA SER A 196 -6.73 11.17 29.97
C SER A 196 -7.08 10.20 31.12
N GLN A 197 -6.85 10.53 32.39
CA GLN A 197 -7.27 9.66 33.50
C GLN A 197 -8.70 9.95 34.00
N ILE A 198 -9.29 11.09 33.64
CA ILE A 198 -10.60 11.52 34.15
C ILE A 198 -11.72 10.87 33.33
N HIS A 199 -12.54 10.00 33.94
CA HIS A 199 -13.53 9.17 33.23
C HIS A 199 -14.90 9.85 32.97
N ASN A 200 -15.24 10.92 33.69
CA ASN A 200 -16.64 11.37 33.79
C ASN A 200 -16.88 12.74 33.12
N PHE A 201 -17.46 12.72 31.91
CA PHE A 201 -17.67 13.90 31.06
C PHE A 201 -18.69 14.90 31.62
N HIS A 202 -19.72 14.44 32.33
CA HIS A 202 -20.75 15.32 32.90
C HIS A 202 -20.20 16.34 33.91
N LYS A 203 -19.03 16.09 34.51
CA LYS A 203 -18.36 17.01 35.43
C LYS A 203 -17.48 18.06 34.72
N LEU A 204 -17.33 17.99 33.39
CA LEU A 204 -16.38 18.79 32.60
C LEU A 204 -17.06 19.62 31.49
N SER A 205 -18.38 19.68 31.43
CA SER A 205 -19.13 20.49 30.44
C SER A 205 -18.79 21.99 30.50
N PHE A 206 -18.45 22.50 31.69
CA PHE A 206 -17.96 23.89 31.86
C PHE A 206 -16.68 24.17 31.06
N LEU A 207 -15.86 23.15 30.80
CA LEU A 207 -14.58 23.29 30.10
C LEU A 207 -14.78 23.64 28.62
N SER A 208 -15.87 23.18 27.99
CA SER A 208 -16.20 23.55 26.61
C SER A 208 -16.74 24.97 26.50
N ILE A 209 -17.38 25.49 27.55
CA ILE A 209 -17.76 26.90 27.64
C ILE A 209 -16.50 27.76 27.75
N ILE A 210 -15.55 27.38 28.63
CA ILE A 210 -14.24 28.06 28.72
C ILE A 210 -13.51 28.02 27.38
N ALA A 211 -13.46 26.87 26.70
CA ALA A 211 -12.82 26.73 25.39
C ALA A 211 -13.44 27.65 24.34
N THR A 212 -14.78 27.74 24.32
CA THR A 212 -15.53 28.64 23.44
C THR A 212 -15.16 30.09 23.69
N VAL A 213 -15.12 30.52 24.96
CA VAL A 213 -14.71 31.89 25.34
C VAL A 213 -13.27 32.16 24.92
N MET A 214 -12.34 31.25 25.22
CA MET A 214 -10.93 31.39 24.80
C MET A 214 -10.80 31.50 23.27
N SER A 215 -11.63 30.76 22.51
CA SER A 215 -11.65 30.78 21.05
C SER A 215 -12.00 32.14 20.47
N PHE A 216 -13.04 32.77 21.02
CA PHE A 216 -13.45 34.11 20.60
C PHE A 216 -12.44 35.17 21.04
N SER A 217 -11.82 35.01 22.21
CA SER A 217 -10.82 35.95 22.72
C SER A 217 -9.63 36.07 21.78
N TYR A 218 -8.96 34.96 21.42
CA TYR A 218 -7.78 35.07 20.55
C TYR A 218 -8.15 35.46 19.11
N ALA A 219 -9.30 35.02 18.59
CA ALA A 219 -9.75 35.41 17.25
C ALA A 219 -10.07 36.91 17.18
N SER A 220 -10.72 37.47 18.20
CA SER A 220 -11.01 38.90 18.28
C SER A 220 -9.75 39.74 18.46
N ILE A 221 -8.78 39.26 19.26
CA ILE A 221 -7.47 39.92 19.40
C ILE A 221 -6.74 39.92 18.06
N GLY A 222 -6.74 38.81 17.33
CA GLY A 222 -6.16 38.74 15.98
C GLY A 222 -6.79 39.76 15.04
N ILE A 223 -8.12 39.78 14.94
CA ILE A 223 -8.84 40.76 14.12
C ILE A 223 -8.49 42.20 14.54
N GLY A 224 -8.44 42.47 15.85
CA GLY A 224 -8.09 43.79 16.39
C GLY A 224 -6.67 44.23 16.02
N LEU A 225 -5.68 43.34 16.13
CA LEU A 225 -4.30 43.61 15.73
C LEU A 225 -4.17 43.81 14.22
N ALA A 226 -4.91 43.04 13.42
CA ALA A 226 -4.98 43.19 11.97
C ALA A 226 -5.54 44.57 11.56
N LEU A 227 -6.63 44.99 12.21
CA LEU A 227 -7.25 46.30 12.00
C LEU A 227 -6.34 47.44 12.46
N ALA A 228 -5.64 47.27 13.59
CA ALA A 228 -4.66 48.25 14.07
C ALA A 228 -3.49 48.40 13.07
N ALA A 229 -3.02 47.31 12.47
CA ALA A 229 -2.01 47.36 11.41
C ALA A 229 -2.51 48.14 10.19
N LEU A 230 -3.73 47.86 9.72
CA LEU A 230 -4.36 48.61 8.62
C LEU A 230 -4.51 50.10 8.96
N ALA A 231 -4.97 50.43 10.18
CA ALA A 231 -5.12 51.81 10.64
C ALA A 231 -3.79 52.55 10.77
N SER A 232 -2.68 51.84 11.03
CA SER A 232 -1.33 52.39 11.06
C SER A 232 -0.73 52.68 9.66
N GLY A 233 -1.49 52.41 8.58
CA GLY A 233 -1.05 52.58 7.20
C GLY A 233 -0.24 51.40 6.65
N LYS A 234 -0.08 50.31 7.40
CA LYS A 234 0.52 49.06 6.88
C LYS A 234 -0.53 48.31 6.08
N VAL A 235 -0.42 48.35 4.76
CA VAL A 235 -1.25 47.57 3.83
C VAL A 235 -0.37 46.60 3.08
N GLY A 236 -0.71 45.30 3.14
CA GLY A 236 0.01 44.27 2.43
C GLY A 236 -0.28 44.28 0.92
N LYS A 237 0.66 43.78 0.11
CA LYS A 237 0.44 43.58 -1.33
C LYS A 237 -0.62 42.49 -1.52
N THR A 238 -1.81 42.87 -1.97
CA THR A 238 -2.92 41.93 -2.24
C THR A 238 -3.28 41.92 -3.71
N ASP A 239 -3.77 40.78 -4.19
CA ASP A 239 -4.15 40.55 -5.58
C ASP A 239 -5.46 39.74 -5.63
N LEU A 240 -6.21 39.88 -6.74
CA LEU A 240 -7.49 39.18 -6.92
C LEU A 240 -7.32 37.65 -6.87
N THR A 241 -6.18 37.15 -7.34
CA THR A 241 -5.81 35.72 -7.44
C THR A 241 -4.82 35.27 -6.37
N GLY A 242 -4.50 36.13 -5.39
CA GLY A 242 -3.52 35.83 -4.35
C GLY A 242 -2.09 35.90 -4.88
N THR A 243 -1.19 35.15 -4.27
CA THR A 243 0.24 35.05 -4.65
C THR A 243 0.45 34.94 -6.18
N VAL A 244 1.28 35.79 -6.77
CA VAL A 244 1.44 35.89 -8.23
C VAL A 244 2.59 35.01 -8.72
N VAL A 245 2.34 34.23 -9.78
CA VAL A 245 3.34 33.35 -10.40
C VAL A 245 4.46 34.17 -11.03
N GLY A 246 5.71 33.85 -10.69
CA GLY A 246 6.90 34.54 -11.19
C GLY A 246 7.28 35.81 -10.42
N VAL A 247 6.46 36.24 -9.45
CA VAL A 247 6.78 37.37 -8.55
C VAL A 247 6.89 36.89 -7.10
N ASP A 248 5.87 36.19 -6.60
CA ASP A 248 5.83 35.76 -5.20
C ASP A 248 6.17 34.26 -5.05
N VAL A 249 5.83 33.43 -6.05
CA VAL A 249 5.99 31.96 -6.03
C VAL A 249 6.21 31.39 -7.43
N THR A 250 6.83 30.21 -7.53
CA THR A 250 6.89 29.47 -8.81
C THR A 250 5.53 28.89 -9.18
N ALA A 251 5.33 28.50 -10.45
CA ALA A 251 4.07 27.91 -10.89
C ALA A 251 3.73 26.61 -10.14
N SER A 252 4.72 25.77 -9.84
CA SER A 252 4.56 24.56 -9.04
C SER A 252 4.19 24.88 -7.59
N ASP A 253 4.87 25.86 -6.99
CA ASP A 253 4.57 26.27 -5.62
C ASP A 253 3.17 26.84 -5.51
N LYS A 254 2.73 27.64 -6.50
CA LYS A 254 1.37 28.17 -6.54
C LYS A 254 0.33 27.04 -6.54
N ILE A 255 0.52 25.99 -7.33
CA ILE A 255 -0.40 24.85 -7.38
C ILE A 255 -0.45 24.12 -6.03
N TRP A 256 0.71 23.76 -5.48
CA TRP A 256 0.76 23.02 -4.21
C TRP A 256 0.24 23.83 -3.03
N ARG A 257 0.62 25.12 -2.95
CA ARG A 257 0.12 26.03 -1.91
C ARG A 257 -1.38 26.31 -2.06
N SER A 258 -1.92 26.32 -3.29
CA SER A 258 -3.37 26.44 -3.50
C SER A 258 -4.13 25.20 -3.02
N PHE A 259 -3.61 23.99 -3.29
CA PHE A 259 -4.20 22.76 -2.76
C PHE A 259 -4.09 22.67 -1.25
N GLN A 260 -2.95 23.05 -0.69
CA GLN A 260 -2.75 23.12 0.76
C GLN A 260 -3.72 24.13 1.39
N ALA A 261 -3.86 25.32 0.81
CA ALA A 261 -4.81 26.34 1.29
C ALA A 261 -6.27 25.87 1.24
N ALA A 262 -6.67 25.14 0.18
CA ALA A 262 -7.99 24.52 0.13
C ALA A 262 -8.15 23.42 1.21
N GLY A 263 -7.09 22.67 1.49
CA GLY A 263 -7.04 21.69 2.58
C GLY A 263 -7.14 22.32 3.96
N ASP A 264 -6.46 23.43 4.20
CA ASP A 264 -6.50 24.20 5.45
C ASP A 264 -7.92 24.74 5.69
N ILE A 265 -8.57 25.32 4.67
CA ILE A 265 -9.97 25.75 4.75
C ILE A 265 -10.90 24.57 5.04
N ALA A 266 -10.69 23.41 4.40
CA ALA A 266 -11.50 22.22 4.64
C ALA A 266 -11.32 21.69 6.08
N PHE A 267 -10.08 21.69 6.59
CA PHE A 267 -9.75 21.27 7.95
C PHE A 267 -10.44 22.15 9.00
N SER A 268 -10.53 23.46 8.78
CA SER A 268 -11.24 24.40 9.66
C SER A 268 -12.73 24.09 9.82
N TYR A 269 -13.33 23.30 8.92
CA TYR A 269 -14.73 22.89 9.00
C TYR A 269 -14.94 21.42 9.45
N ALA A 270 -13.91 20.69 9.89
CA ALA A 270 -13.95 19.24 10.06
C ALA A 270 -14.70 18.69 11.31
N PHE A 271 -15.68 19.39 11.91
CA PHE A 271 -16.37 18.95 13.14
C PHE A 271 -17.41 17.83 12.92
N SER A 272 -17.82 17.56 11.69
CA SER A 272 -18.83 16.54 11.38
C SER A 272 -18.45 15.14 11.84
N VAL A 273 -17.15 14.88 12.05
CA VAL A 273 -16.61 13.59 12.53
C VAL A 273 -16.97 13.29 13.98
N VAL A 274 -17.36 14.30 14.78
CA VAL A 274 -17.78 14.15 16.19
C VAL A 274 -19.22 14.64 16.44
N LEU A 275 -19.98 14.94 15.38
CA LEU A 275 -21.31 15.53 15.48
C LEU A 275 -22.30 14.63 16.24
N VAL A 276 -22.25 13.32 15.97
CA VAL A 276 -23.17 12.32 16.53
C VAL A 276 -22.92 12.16 18.03
N GLU A 277 -21.66 12.23 18.42
CA GLU A 277 -21.18 12.18 19.80
C GLU A 277 -21.56 13.45 20.57
N ILE A 278 -21.45 14.62 19.93
CA ILE A 278 -21.94 15.91 20.48
C ILE A 278 -23.46 15.82 20.70
N GLN A 279 -24.21 15.31 19.72
CA GLN A 279 -25.66 15.12 19.82
C GLN A 279 -26.06 14.11 20.91
N ALA A 280 -25.25 13.06 21.13
CA ALA A 280 -25.46 12.06 22.16
C ALA A 280 -25.31 12.60 23.59
N CYS A 281 -24.61 13.72 23.77
CA CYS A 281 -24.19 14.19 25.08
C CYS A 281 -25.00 15.38 25.66
N ILE A 282 -25.75 16.15 24.87
CA ILE A 282 -26.16 17.53 25.23
C ILE A 282 -27.69 17.79 25.21
N LEU A 283 -28.61 16.91 25.66
CA LEU A 283 -30.06 17.26 25.56
C LEU A 283 -30.98 16.91 26.75
N SER A 284 -31.44 17.89 27.56
CA SER A 284 -32.70 17.98 28.41
C SER A 284 -32.66 18.46 29.91
N ILE A 285 -32.97 19.71 30.28
CA ILE A 285 -33.58 20.06 31.61
C ILE A 285 -34.20 21.47 31.48
N ARG A 286 -35.31 21.88 32.12
CA ARG A 286 -36.48 21.21 32.75
C ARG A 286 -37.51 22.32 33.09
N ASP A 287 -38.69 21.83 33.44
CA ASP A 287 -39.78 22.37 34.25
C ASP A 287 -41.04 22.88 33.54
N ASP A 288 -42.10 22.20 33.97
CA ASP A 288 -43.52 22.48 33.95
C ASP A 288 -44.31 22.38 32.65
N THR A 289 -45.12 21.32 32.67
CA THR A 289 -46.42 21.19 32.01
C THR A 289 -46.45 21.08 30.49
N LEU A 290 -47.12 20.00 30.06
CA LEU A 290 -47.61 19.70 28.72
C LEU A 290 -46.61 19.06 27.73
N ARG A 291 -47.05 17.90 27.25
CA ARG A 291 -46.53 17.14 26.11
C ARG A 291 -46.18 18.08 24.95
N SER A 292 -44.89 18.19 24.61
CA SER A 292 -44.32 18.07 23.24
C SER A 292 -42.91 18.68 23.15
N SER A 293 -41.88 17.91 23.49
CA SER A 293 -40.49 18.33 23.29
C SER A 293 -40.00 18.00 21.88
N PRO A 294 -39.35 18.94 21.16
CA PRO A 294 -38.93 18.73 19.78
C PRO A 294 -37.85 17.62 19.68
N PRO A 295 -37.83 16.82 18.60
CA PRO A 295 -36.88 15.73 18.42
C PRO A 295 -35.41 16.24 18.40
N GLU A 296 -34.49 15.38 18.85
CA GLU A 296 -33.08 15.68 19.09
C GLU A 296 -32.39 16.29 17.86
N ASN A 297 -32.78 15.81 16.68
CA ASN A 297 -32.30 16.31 15.39
C ASN A 297 -32.67 17.79 15.15
N LYS A 298 -33.84 18.29 15.60
CA LYS A 298 -34.24 19.69 15.44
C LYS A 298 -33.36 20.62 16.28
N VAL A 299 -33.04 20.20 17.51
CA VAL A 299 -32.16 20.97 18.39
C VAL A 299 -30.74 20.97 17.83
N MET A 300 -30.25 19.81 17.38
CA MET A 300 -28.92 19.69 16.79
C MET A 300 -28.78 20.47 15.46
N LYS A 301 -29.81 20.51 14.62
CA LYS A 301 -29.85 21.33 13.39
C LYS A 301 -29.79 22.82 13.68
N LYS A 302 -30.53 23.30 14.70
CA LYS A 302 -30.45 24.70 15.14
C LYS A 302 -29.08 25.05 15.70
N ALA A 303 -28.49 24.17 16.51
CA ALA A 303 -27.15 24.36 17.06
C ALA A 303 -26.07 24.33 15.96
N SER A 304 -26.20 23.45 14.97
CA SER A 304 -25.28 23.37 13.82
C SER A 304 -25.36 24.62 12.95
N LEU A 305 -26.57 25.16 12.72
CA LEU A 305 -26.74 26.44 12.03
C LEU A 305 -26.05 27.57 12.79
N ALA A 306 -26.34 27.72 14.09
CA ALA A 306 -25.77 28.78 14.92
C ALA A 306 -24.24 28.66 15.05
N GLY A 307 -23.71 27.45 15.24
CA GLY A 307 -22.28 27.19 15.31
C GLY A 307 -21.57 27.53 14.00
N VAL A 308 -22.00 26.94 12.88
CA VAL A 308 -21.37 27.15 11.56
C VAL A 308 -21.50 28.58 11.07
N SER A 309 -22.63 29.26 11.31
CA SER A 309 -22.79 30.67 10.92
C SER A 309 -21.84 31.58 11.71
N THR A 310 -21.72 31.35 13.03
CA THR A 310 -20.87 32.16 13.90
C THR A 310 -19.39 31.95 13.57
N THR A 311 -18.95 30.70 13.39
CA THR A 311 -17.55 30.41 13.02
C THR A 311 -17.19 30.95 11.64
N THR A 312 -18.09 30.83 10.66
CA THR A 312 -17.87 31.35 9.30
C THR A 312 -17.72 32.87 9.30
N GLY A 313 -18.50 33.59 10.11
CA GLY A 313 -18.34 35.03 10.29
C GLY A 313 -16.93 35.40 10.79
N PHE A 314 -16.46 34.73 11.84
CA PHE A 314 -15.11 34.92 12.36
C PHE A 314 -14.02 34.51 11.36
N TYR A 315 -14.22 33.44 10.60
CA TYR A 315 -13.26 32.94 9.61
C TYR A 315 -13.07 33.89 8.44
N ILE A 316 -14.17 34.45 7.93
CA ILE A 316 -14.12 35.49 6.90
C ILE A 316 -13.39 36.71 7.45
N LEU A 317 -13.70 37.16 8.66
CA LEU A 317 -13.02 38.31 9.29
C LEU A 317 -11.52 38.06 9.46
N CYS A 318 -11.11 36.96 10.11
CA CYS A 318 -9.71 36.62 10.33
C CYS A 318 -8.95 36.45 9.00
N GLY A 319 -9.51 35.73 8.04
CA GLY A 319 -8.87 35.49 6.75
C GLY A 319 -8.76 36.76 5.90
N CYS A 320 -9.86 37.51 5.75
CA CYS A 320 -9.93 38.68 4.87
C CYS A 320 -9.17 39.88 5.45
N ILE A 321 -9.41 40.22 6.71
CA ILE A 321 -8.71 41.34 7.36
C ILE A 321 -7.23 41.00 7.51
N GLY A 322 -6.92 39.74 7.80
CA GLY A 322 -5.54 39.27 7.82
C GLY A 322 -4.85 39.34 6.47
N TYR A 323 -5.52 38.94 5.39
CA TYR A 323 -4.97 39.10 4.06
C TYR A 323 -4.81 40.57 3.66
N ALA A 324 -5.76 41.45 4.03
CA ALA A 324 -5.62 42.89 3.79
C ALA A 324 -4.42 43.50 4.52
N ALA A 325 -4.19 43.12 5.78
CA ALA A 325 -3.11 43.65 6.59
C ALA A 325 -1.71 43.21 6.10
N PHE A 326 -1.58 41.97 5.59
CA PHE A 326 -0.27 41.34 5.34
C PHE A 326 0.00 40.92 3.90
N GLY A 327 -1.03 40.87 3.07
CA GLY A 327 -0.90 40.59 1.65
C GLY A 327 -0.38 39.18 1.37
N ASN A 328 0.32 39.03 0.25
CA ASN A 328 0.81 37.75 -0.28
C ASN A 328 1.87 37.08 0.63
N GLN A 329 2.33 37.77 1.69
CA GLN A 329 3.26 37.26 2.71
C GLN A 329 2.56 36.95 4.04
N ALA A 330 1.22 36.83 4.06
CA ALA A 330 0.51 36.37 5.24
C ALA A 330 1.09 35.02 5.71
N PRO A 331 1.44 34.85 6.99
CA PRO A 331 2.03 33.66 7.55
C PRO A 331 0.97 32.64 7.99
N GLY A 332 1.43 31.41 8.23
CA GLY A 332 0.58 30.26 8.55
C GLY A 332 -0.11 30.30 9.91
N ASP A 333 0.37 31.11 10.85
CA ASP A 333 -0.33 31.39 12.12
C ASP A 333 -0.52 32.89 12.30
N PHE A 334 -1.78 33.30 12.22
CA PHE A 334 -2.24 34.68 12.33
C PHE A 334 -1.89 35.34 13.70
N LEU A 335 -1.44 34.63 14.73
CA LEU A 335 -1.13 35.23 16.03
C LEU A 335 0.35 35.15 16.42
N THR A 336 1.14 34.29 15.78
CA THR A 336 2.53 34.05 16.19
C THR A 336 3.57 34.47 15.16
N ASP A 337 3.19 34.56 13.88
CA ASP A 337 4.15 34.78 12.79
C ASP A 337 4.06 36.18 12.13
N PHE A 338 3.20 37.08 12.60
CA PHE A 338 3.14 38.45 12.08
C PHE A 338 4.17 39.43 12.64
N GLY A 339 4.94 39.01 13.65
CA GLY A 339 5.87 39.91 14.33
C GLY A 339 5.18 41.03 15.11
N PHE A 340 3.91 40.87 15.49
CA PHE A 340 3.33 41.67 16.57
C PHE A 340 3.96 41.18 17.88
N TYR A 341 4.88 41.95 18.43
CA TYR A 341 5.38 41.76 19.80
C TYR A 341 4.87 42.84 20.76
N GLU A 342 4.02 43.75 20.25
CA GLU A 342 3.43 44.84 21.01
C GLU A 342 1.93 44.98 20.71
N PRO A 343 1.08 45.19 21.74
CA PRO A 343 1.42 45.09 23.17
C PRO A 343 1.63 43.62 23.61
N TYR A 344 2.80 43.32 24.19
CA TYR A 344 3.24 41.96 24.54
C TYR A 344 2.24 41.20 25.43
N TRP A 345 1.64 41.88 26.41
CA TRP A 345 0.66 41.28 27.31
C TRP A 345 -0.59 40.76 26.58
N LEU A 346 -0.99 41.41 25.48
CA LEU A 346 -2.16 41.03 24.71
C LEU A 346 -1.87 39.80 23.84
N ILE A 347 -0.64 39.71 23.32
CA ILE A 347 -0.14 38.55 22.56
C ILE A 347 0.05 37.34 23.48
N ASP A 348 0.60 37.56 24.68
CA ASP A 348 0.74 36.53 25.70
C ASP A 348 -0.63 35.98 26.11
N PHE A 349 -1.60 36.87 26.35
CA PHE A 349 -2.97 36.48 26.66
C PHE A 349 -3.62 35.71 25.52
N ALA A 350 -3.48 36.17 24.26
CA ALA A 350 -4.03 35.46 23.10
C ALA A 350 -3.43 34.05 22.95
N ASN A 351 -2.12 33.91 23.07
CA ASN A 351 -1.43 32.62 22.97
C ASN A 351 -1.75 31.69 24.15
N ALA A 352 -1.95 32.22 25.35
CA ALA A 352 -2.44 31.46 26.49
C ALA A 352 -3.87 30.97 26.26
N CYS A 353 -4.75 31.81 25.67
CA CYS A 353 -6.10 31.40 25.26
C CYS A 353 -6.06 30.24 24.26
N ILE A 354 -5.14 30.25 23.28
CA ILE A 354 -4.97 29.13 22.33
C ILE A 354 -4.58 27.85 23.07
N ALA A 355 -3.56 27.90 23.94
CA ALA A 355 -3.11 26.73 24.69
C ALA A 355 -4.24 26.14 25.56
N VAL A 356 -4.99 26.98 26.28
CA VAL A 356 -6.13 26.55 27.11
C VAL A 356 -7.27 25.97 26.26
N HIS A 357 -7.59 26.63 25.13
CA HIS A 357 -8.60 26.14 24.19
C HIS A 357 -8.25 24.73 23.67
N LEU A 358 -7.00 24.50 23.27
CA LEU A 358 -6.57 23.21 22.71
C LEU A 358 -6.55 22.08 23.74
N ILE A 359 -6.30 22.38 25.02
CA ILE A 359 -6.43 21.41 26.13
C ILE A 359 -7.90 20.99 26.30
N ALA A 360 -8.82 21.95 26.28
CA ALA A 360 -10.24 21.68 26.43
C ALA A 360 -10.84 20.98 25.20
N ALA A 361 -10.41 21.37 23.99
CA ALA A 361 -10.81 20.73 22.75
C ALA A 361 -10.33 19.28 22.71
N TYR A 362 -9.09 18.99 23.11
CA TYR A 362 -8.58 17.60 23.21
C TYR A 362 -9.49 16.69 24.05
N GLN A 363 -10.01 17.17 25.18
CA GLN A 363 -10.93 16.38 26.00
C GLN A 363 -12.25 16.08 25.30
N ALA A 364 -12.78 17.01 24.50
CA ALA A 364 -14.00 16.80 23.72
C ALA A 364 -13.84 15.68 22.66
N PHE A 365 -12.63 15.52 22.09
CA PHE A 365 -12.32 14.46 21.11
C PHE A 365 -11.93 13.11 21.77
N ARG A 366 -11.53 13.08 23.06
CA ARG A 366 -11.03 11.88 23.76
C ARG A 366 -12.10 10.83 24.11
N TYR A 367 -13.35 11.23 24.36
CA TYR A 367 -14.42 10.28 24.74
C TYR A 367 -14.57 9.13 23.73
N GLU A 368 -14.18 9.38 22.48
CA GLU A 368 -14.22 8.42 21.39
C GLU A 368 -13.20 7.28 21.52
N PHE A 369 -12.03 7.49 22.15
CA PHE A 369 -10.97 6.48 22.25
C PHE A 369 -11.17 5.51 23.43
N THR A 370 -11.79 5.97 24.52
CA THR A 370 -11.82 5.22 25.79
C THR A 370 -13.09 4.37 25.98
N SER A 371 -14.16 4.61 25.20
CA SER A 371 -15.46 3.93 25.36
C SER A 371 -15.45 2.42 25.08
N ARG A 372 -14.37 1.81 24.56
CA ARG A 372 -14.38 0.36 24.28
C ARG A 372 -13.08 -0.42 24.51
N TYR A 373 -11.99 0.18 25.02
CA TYR A 373 -10.68 -0.49 24.98
C TYR A 373 -9.83 -0.51 26.24
N LEU A 374 -10.22 0.10 27.36
CA LEU A 374 -9.34 0.16 28.53
C LEU A 374 -9.88 -0.25 29.90
N VAL A 375 -11.15 -0.65 30.06
CA VAL A 375 -11.61 -1.30 31.30
C VAL A 375 -12.72 -2.31 31.01
N SER A 376 -12.37 -3.60 30.94
CA SER A 376 -13.26 -4.66 31.43
C SER A 376 -12.78 -5.02 32.84
N PRO A 377 -13.58 -4.83 33.89
CA PRO A 377 -13.21 -5.28 35.22
C PRO A 377 -13.09 -6.80 35.22
N LEU A 378 -12.00 -7.26 35.84
CA LEU A 378 -11.83 -8.60 36.37
C LEU A 378 -13.12 -9.08 37.03
N ASN A 379 -13.82 -10.03 36.40
CA ASN A 379 -14.70 -10.95 37.13
C ASN A 379 -14.01 -12.30 37.14
N MET A 380 -13.12 -12.42 38.14
CA MET A 380 -12.57 -13.66 38.62
C MET A 380 -13.73 -14.48 39.21
N LYS A 381 -14.30 -15.40 38.42
CA LYS A 381 -14.96 -16.56 39.02
C LYS A 381 -13.83 -17.52 39.39
N SER A 382 -13.52 -17.54 40.67
CA SER A 382 -12.91 -18.69 41.32
C SER A 382 -13.67 -19.94 40.89
N PHE A 383 -12.97 -20.89 40.28
CA PHE A 383 -13.47 -22.24 40.21
C PHE A 383 -12.50 -23.13 40.97
N ASP A 384 -13.05 -23.76 41.99
CA ASP A 384 -12.39 -24.50 43.04
C ASP A 384 -11.50 -25.62 42.52
N THR A 385 -10.33 -25.69 43.14
CA THR A 385 -9.57 -26.93 43.33
C THR A 385 -10.29 -27.81 44.33
N SER A 386 -10.93 -28.90 43.87
CA SER A 386 -11.09 -30.17 44.58
C SER A 386 -12.21 -30.99 43.94
N SER A 387 -11.89 -32.16 43.38
CA SER A 387 -12.40 -33.47 43.82
C SER A 387 -12.36 -34.57 42.73
N ALA A 388 -11.94 -35.75 43.19
CA ALA A 388 -12.08 -37.12 42.64
C ALA A 388 -11.32 -37.46 41.33
N VAL A 389 -10.29 -38.31 41.27
CA VAL A 389 -9.98 -39.65 41.85
C VAL A 389 -10.87 -40.79 41.30
N GLU A 390 -10.16 -41.88 40.94
CA GLU A 390 -10.55 -43.20 40.39
C GLU A 390 -10.91 -43.27 38.89
N SER A 391 -10.54 -44.29 38.12
CA SER A 391 -9.63 -45.45 38.23
C SER A 391 -9.64 -46.13 36.85
N GLY A 392 -8.53 -46.73 36.40
CA GLY A 392 -8.51 -47.55 35.19
C GLY A 392 -7.12 -47.94 34.70
N THR A 393 -6.56 -48.99 35.28
CA THR A 393 -5.33 -49.69 34.89
C THR A 393 -5.45 -50.30 33.49
N VAL A 394 -4.53 -50.00 32.57
CA VAL A 394 -4.04 -50.97 31.55
C VAL A 394 -2.56 -50.68 31.25
N ALA A 395 -1.77 -51.75 31.30
CA ALA A 395 -0.34 -51.75 31.00
C ALA A 395 -0.04 -51.70 29.50
N GLY A 396 1.08 -51.07 29.16
CA GLY A 396 1.91 -51.40 27.99
C GLY A 396 1.48 -50.80 26.65
N ASN A 397 2.09 -49.68 26.28
CA ASN A 397 2.92 -49.51 25.07
C ASN A 397 3.31 -48.03 24.90
N ASN A 398 4.39 -47.77 24.16
CA ASN A 398 5.06 -46.46 23.98
C ASN A 398 4.20 -45.36 23.33
N VAL A 399 3.16 -44.89 24.02
CA VAL A 399 2.17 -43.94 23.49
C VAL A 399 1.76 -42.94 24.57
N ASP A 400 1.85 -41.64 24.28
CA ASP A 400 1.35 -40.54 25.13
C ASP A 400 -0.20 -40.45 25.04
N ASP A 401 -0.86 -39.75 25.96
CA ASP A 401 -2.33 -39.69 26.16
C ASP A 401 -3.19 -39.46 24.89
N ASP A 402 -2.61 -38.84 23.85
CA ASP A 402 -3.23 -38.53 22.57
C ASP A 402 -2.84 -39.49 21.41
N GLY A 403 -2.25 -40.66 21.69
CA GLY A 403 -1.95 -41.66 20.66
C GLY A 403 -0.61 -41.45 19.92
N GLY A 404 0.24 -40.51 20.39
CA GLY A 404 1.51 -40.14 19.76
C GLY A 404 2.78 -40.67 20.45
N GLU A 405 3.90 -40.74 19.73
CA GLU A 405 5.20 -41.22 20.26
C GLU A 405 5.84 -40.24 21.28
N LYS A 406 6.57 -40.79 22.28
CA LYS A 406 7.23 -40.05 23.38
C LYS A 406 8.39 -39.13 22.93
N ARG A 407 8.39 -37.89 23.43
CA ARG A 407 9.20 -36.73 23.00
C ARG A 407 10.58 -36.62 23.69
N THR A 408 11.61 -36.07 23.01
CA THR A 408 13.02 -35.98 23.48
C THR A 408 13.66 -34.56 23.47
N GLY A 409 12.90 -33.50 23.16
CA GLY A 409 13.44 -32.14 23.01
C GLY A 409 13.94 -31.50 24.32
N THR A 410 15.14 -30.90 24.30
CA THR A 410 15.75 -30.25 25.49
C THR A 410 15.61 -28.72 25.46
N LEU A 411 15.68 -28.08 26.63
CA LEU A 411 15.73 -26.62 26.78
C LEU A 411 16.87 -26.00 25.95
N MET A 412 18.02 -26.68 25.88
CA MET A 412 19.22 -26.22 25.17
C MET A 412 19.00 -26.22 23.66
N THR A 413 18.45 -27.29 23.10
CA THR A 413 18.14 -27.38 21.66
C THR A 413 17.08 -26.35 21.26
N ALA A 414 16.06 -26.14 22.09
CA ALA A 414 15.05 -25.11 21.85
C ALA A 414 15.62 -23.69 21.89
N SER A 415 16.49 -23.41 22.86
CA SER A 415 17.14 -22.11 22.98
C SER A 415 18.06 -21.84 21.78
N ALA A 416 18.81 -22.85 21.29
CA ALA A 416 19.67 -22.71 20.12
C ALA A 416 18.91 -22.38 18.83
N HIS A 417 17.74 -22.99 18.60
CA HIS A 417 16.87 -22.67 17.47
C HIS A 417 16.30 -21.24 17.56
N ILE A 418 15.91 -20.81 18.76
CA ILE A 418 15.44 -19.44 19.01
C ILE A 418 16.58 -18.44 18.76
N ILE A 419 17.78 -18.70 19.30
CA ILE A 419 18.97 -17.86 19.08
C ILE A 419 19.29 -17.75 17.59
N THR A 420 19.27 -18.86 16.85
CA THR A 420 19.50 -18.88 15.40
C THR A 420 18.46 -18.05 14.64
N ALA A 421 17.20 -18.05 15.10
CA ALA A 421 16.12 -17.30 14.47
C ALA A 421 16.13 -15.81 14.82
N VAL A 422 16.66 -15.46 16.01
CA VAL A 422 16.77 -14.09 16.53
C VAL A 422 18.05 -13.41 16.04
N ILE A 423 19.23 -13.94 16.39
CA ILE A 423 20.54 -13.33 16.10
C ILE A 423 20.88 -13.52 14.63
N GLY A 424 20.32 -12.69 13.74
CA GLY A 424 20.59 -12.72 12.30
C GLY A 424 21.34 -11.47 11.80
N SER A 425 21.15 -11.10 10.52
CA SER A 425 21.75 -9.90 9.91
C SER A 425 21.37 -8.58 10.59
N GLY A 426 20.31 -8.56 11.41
CA GLY A 426 19.86 -7.36 12.12
C GLY A 426 20.91 -6.77 13.06
N VAL A 427 21.70 -7.62 13.75
CA VAL A 427 22.72 -7.18 14.73
C VAL A 427 23.79 -6.28 14.14
N LEU A 428 24.13 -6.49 12.87
CA LEU A 428 25.18 -5.76 12.16
C LEU A 428 24.81 -4.29 11.96
N SER A 429 23.51 -3.97 11.91
CA SER A 429 22.98 -2.62 11.69
C SER A 429 22.61 -1.87 12.97
N LEU A 430 22.76 -2.49 14.14
CA LEU A 430 22.31 -1.90 15.41
C LEU A 430 23.19 -0.74 15.88
N ALA A 431 24.48 -0.76 15.57
CA ALA A 431 25.39 0.36 15.87
C ALA A 431 24.94 1.63 15.13
N TRP A 432 24.60 1.51 13.85
CA TRP A 432 24.00 2.60 13.07
C TRP A 432 22.64 3.02 13.64
N ALA A 433 21.80 2.07 14.06
CA ALA A 433 20.48 2.38 14.62
C ALA A 433 20.58 3.21 15.92
N ILE A 434 21.50 2.88 16.83
CA ILE A 434 21.76 3.71 18.01
C ILE A 434 22.38 5.05 17.61
N ALA A 435 23.22 5.12 16.58
CA ALA A 435 23.75 6.39 16.10
C ALA A 435 22.68 7.38 15.62
N GLN A 436 21.59 6.88 15.01
CA GLN A 436 20.48 7.74 14.58
C GLN A 436 19.49 8.08 15.70
N LEU A 437 19.32 7.21 16.70
CA LEU A 437 18.35 7.39 17.79
C LEU A 437 18.96 8.02 19.06
N GLY A 438 20.28 7.92 19.22
CA GLY A 438 20.99 8.29 20.43
C GLY A 438 20.96 7.24 21.53
N TRP A 439 21.76 7.47 22.57
CA TRP A 439 21.92 6.59 23.71
C TRP A 439 20.59 6.25 24.40
N VAL A 440 19.68 7.23 24.55
CA VAL A 440 18.43 7.04 25.30
C VAL A 440 17.39 6.31 24.47
N ALA A 441 16.99 6.88 23.33
CA ALA A 441 15.91 6.30 22.54
C ALA A 441 16.31 4.93 21.94
N GLY A 442 17.56 4.76 21.52
CA GLY A 442 18.04 3.49 20.96
C GLY A 442 18.02 2.34 21.98
N THR A 443 18.53 2.57 23.20
CA THR A 443 18.59 1.53 24.25
C THR A 443 17.21 1.22 24.82
N VAL A 444 16.37 2.24 25.07
CA VAL A 444 14.98 2.06 25.52
C VAL A 444 14.20 1.23 24.49
N LEU A 445 14.41 1.49 23.20
CA LEU A 445 13.71 0.77 22.14
C LEU A 445 14.16 -0.70 22.06
N LEU A 446 15.45 -1.00 22.17
CA LEU A 446 15.98 -2.37 22.22
C LEU A 446 15.36 -3.17 23.39
N VAL A 447 15.32 -2.60 24.59
CA VAL A 447 14.72 -3.24 25.77
C VAL A 447 13.21 -3.41 25.60
N SER A 448 12.52 -2.39 25.06
CA SER A 448 11.07 -2.44 24.84
C SER A 448 10.67 -3.55 23.86
N PHE A 449 11.39 -3.68 22.73
CA PHE A 449 11.14 -4.77 21.79
C PHE A 449 11.45 -6.14 22.39
N ALA A 450 12.51 -6.29 23.19
CA ALA A 450 12.80 -7.52 23.89
C ALA A 450 11.66 -7.95 24.84
N VAL A 451 11.05 -7.01 25.56
CA VAL A 451 9.90 -7.27 26.45
C VAL A 451 8.67 -7.69 25.65
N VAL A 452 8.32 -6.94 24.59
CA VAL A 452 7.17 -7.25 23.72
C VAL A 452 7.33 -8.63 23.08
N VAL A 453 8.53 -8.96 22.61
CA VAL A 453 8.82 -10.22 21.92
C VAL A 453 8.81 -11.41 22.89
N ASN A 454 9.32 -11.25 24.11
CA ASN A 454 9.17 -12.25 25.16
C ASN A 454 7.70 -12.50 25.52
N TYR A 455 6.93 -11.42 25.67
CA TYR A 455 5.51 -11.51 26.01
C TYR A 455 4.71 -12.23 24.91
N THR A 456 4.87 -11.80 23.66
CA THR A 456 4.20 -12.40 22.50
C THR A 456 4.60 -13.86 22.29
N SER A 457 5.87 -14.21 22.50
CA SER A 457 6.34 -15.59 22.36
C SER A 457 5.74 -16.53 23.42
N ARG A 458 5.54 -16.04 24.64
CA ARG A 458 4.86 -16.83 25.70
C ARG A 458 3.41 -17.10 25.36
N MET A 459 2.68 -16.11 24.84
CA MET A 459 1.30 -16.30 24.39
C MET A 459 1.24 -17.30 23.24
N LEU A 460 2.15 -17.18 22.27
CA LEU A 460 2.15 -18.03 21.09
C LEU A 460 2.55 -19.49 21.40
N ALA A 461 3.42 -19.70 22.39
CA ALA A 461 3.77 -21.04 22.87
C ALA A 461 2.60 -21.79 23.51
N ASP A 462 1.63 -21.07 24.09
CA ASP A 462 0.39 -21.66 24.62
C ASP A 462 -0.58 -22.02 23.51
N CYS A 463 -0.59 -21.28 22.40
CA CYS A 463 -1.45 -21.54 21.25
C CYS A 463 -1.06 -22.81 20.45
N TYR A 464 0.02 -23.49 20.81
CA TYR A 464 0.44 -24.74 20.18
C TYR A 464 -0.61 -25.86 20.33
N ARG A 465 -1.44 -25.85 21.38
CA ARG A 465 -2.56 -26.78 21.53
C ARG A 465 -3.89 -26.07 21.26
N SER A 466 -4.75 -26.69 20.45
CA SER A 466 -6.09 -26.17 20.14
C SER A 466 -7.03 -26.26 21.35
N PRO A 467 -7.90 -25.25 21.57
CA PRO A 467 -8.79 -25.19 22.73
C PRO A 467 -9.90 -26.26 22.72
N ASP A 468 -10.34 -26.72 21.55
CA ASP A 468 -11.57 -27.53 21.43
C ASP A 468 -11.33 -29.05 21.37
N ALA A 469 -10.10 -29.50 21.12
CA ALA A 469 -9.80 -30.93 20.88
C ALA A 469 -8.41 -31.40 21.36
N GLY A 470 -7.60 -30.55 21.99
CA GLY A 470 -6.22 -30.90 22.37
C GLY A 470 -5.26 -31.17 21.20
N THR A 471 -5.71 -30.97 19.96
CA THR A 471 -4.94 -31.18 18.73
C THR A 471 -3.81 -30.15 18.61
N ARG A 472 -2.65 -30.58 18.11
CA ARG A 472 -1.45 -29.75 18.00
C ARG A 472 -1.47 -28.91 16.73
N ASN A 473 -1.25 -27.61 16.87
CA ASN A 473 -1.07 -26.68 15.77
C ASN A 473 0.41 -26.67 15.37
N ASN A 474 0.75 -27.28 14.23
CA ASN A 474 2.14 -27.44 13.82
C ASN A 474 2.71 -26.21 13.09
N THR A 475 1.85 -25.27 12.70
CA THR A 475 2.25 -24.04 12.00
C THR A 475 1.56 -22.83 12.61
N TYR A 476 2.16 -21.64 12.46
CA TYR A 476 1.55 -20.38 12.84
C TYR A 476 0.21 -20.16 12.13
N MET A 477 0.08 -20.62 10.88
CA MET A 477 -1.18 -20.59 10.13
C MET A 477 -2.26 -21.49 10.73
N ASP A 478 -1.89 -22.64 11.30
CA ASP A 478 -2.84 -23.52 12.00
C ASP A 478 -3.31 -22.88 13.30
N VAL A 479 -2.42 -22.18 14.02
CA VAL A 479 -2.80 -21.37 15.19
C VAL A 479 -3.78 -20.27 14.81
N VAL A 480 -3.51 -19.52 13.74
CA VAL A 480 -4.43 -18.48 13.24
C VAL A 480 -5.75 -19.11 12.79
N ARG A 481 -5.72 -20.28 12.13
CA ARG A 481 -6.96 -20.96 11.72
C ARG A 481 -7.79 -21.39 12.93
N ALA A 482 -7.15 -21.95 13.96
CA ALA A 482 -7.81 -22.45 15.16
C ALA A 482 -8.38 -21.33 16.04
N TYR A 483 -7.61 -20.27 16.30
CA TYR A 483 -8.01 -19.22 17.25
C TYR A 483 -8.66 -17.98 16.62
N LEU A 484 -8.36 -17.70 15.35
CA LEU A 484 -8.74 -16.46 14.67
C LEU A 484 -9.67 -16.69 13.46
N GLY A 485 -9.83 -17.94 13.01
CA GLY A 485 -10.74 -18.36 11.95
C GLY A 485 -10.16 -18.20 10.53
N GLY A 486 -10.72 -18.96 9.57
CA GLY A 486 -10.17 -19.13 8.21
C GLY A 486 -9.98 -17.85 7.39
N ARG A 487 -10.80 -16.80 7.61
CA ARG A 487 -10.65 -15.51 6.89
C ARG A 487 -9.41 -14.72 7.33
N LYS A 488 -8.97 -14.87 8.59
CA LYS A 488 -7.78 -14.18 9.11
C LYS A 488 -6.48 -14.87 8.69
N VAL A 489 -6.54 -16.15 8.31
CA VAL A 489 -5.41 -16.92 7.73
C VAL A 489 -4.87 -16.25 6.46
N GLN A 490 -5.71 -15.62 5.64
CA GLN A 490 -5.23 -14.93 4.43
C GLN A 490 -4.41 -13.66 4.74
N LEU A 491 -4.87 -12.85 5.70
CA LEU A 491 -4.20 -11.61 6.09
C LEU A 491 -2.90 -11.91 6.86
N CYS A 492 -3.00 -12.76 7.89
CA CYS A 492 -1.84 -13.18 8.67
C CYS A 492 -0.87 -14.00 7.82
N GLY A 493 -1.39 -14.78 6.86
CA GLY A 493 -0.59 -15.50 5.86
C GLY A 493 0.21 -14.54 5.00
N LEU A 494 -0.44 -13.56 4.36
CA LEU A 494 0.25 -12.56 3.55
C LEU A 494 1.36 -11.84 4.34
N ALA A 495 1.08 -11.45 5.59
CA ALA A 495 2.05 -10.81 6.47
C ALA A 495 3.22 -11.74 6.87
N GLN A 496 2.93 -12.97 7.28
CA GLN A 496 3.93 -13.97 7.66
C GLN A 496 4.81 -14.34 6.47
N TYR A 497 4.21 -14.65 5.32
CA TYR A 497 4.94 -15.02 4.11
C TYR A 497 5.74 -13.86 3.53
N GLY A 498 5.18 -12.64 3.53
CA GLY A 498 5.92 -11.43 3.14
C GLY A 498 7.16 -11.21 4.02
N SER A 499 7.02 -11.42 5.33
CA SER A 499 8.14 -11.34 6.28
C SER A 499 9.19 -12.43 6.03
N LEU A 500 8.78 -13.69 5.80
CA LEU A 500 9.69 -14.82 5.51
C LEU A 500 10.46 -14.63 4.19
N VAL A 501 9.80 -14.11 3.15
CA VAL A 501 10.44 -13.77 1.86
C VAL A 501 11.41 -12.61 2.04
N GLY A 502 11.00 -11.55 2.74
CA GLY A 502 11.87 -10.41 3.04
C GLY A 502 13.14 -10.81 3.80
N MET A 503 13.02 -11.70 4.80
CA MET A 503 14.16 -12.24 5.53
C MET A 503 15.09 -13.07 4.63
N THR A 504 14.55 -13.85 3.69
CA THR A 504 15.34 -14.64 2.73
C THR A 504 16.15 -13.75 1.79
N ILE A 505 15.54 -12.66 1.31
CA ILE A 505 16.23 -11.64 0.50
C ILE A 505 17.34 -10.99 1.32
N GLY A 506 17.03 -10.57 2.55
CA GLY A 506 18.00 -9.98 3.47
C GLY A 506 19.20 -10.89 3.72
N TYR A 507 18.98 -12.18 3.99
CA TYR A 507 20.05 -13.15 4.20
C TYR A 507 20.92 -13.35 2.95
N THR A 508 20.33 -13.31 1.77
CA THR A 508 21.08 -13.43 0.51
C THR A 508 21.97 -12.22 0.26
N ILE A 509 21.46 -11.02 0.54
CA ILE A 509 22.22 -9.78 0.43
C ILE A 509 23.35 -9.77 1.47
N THR A 510 23.06 -10.00 2.74
CA THR A 510 24.07 -9.99 3.80
C THR A 510 25.16 -11.04 3.56
N ALA A 511 24.82 -12.26 3.16
CA ALA A 511 25.81 -13.28 2.83
C ALA A 511 26.70 -12.85 1.66
N SER A 512 26.14 -12.22 0.62
CA SER A 512 26.92 -11.73 -0.51
C SER A 512 27.90 -10.61 -0.13
N ILE A 513 27.46 -9.68 0.74
CA ILE A 513 28.30 -8.60 1.26
C ILE A 513 29.46 -9.18 2.08
N SER A 514 29.20 -10.19 2.92
CA SER A 514 30.25 -10.87 3.68
C SER A 514 31.28 -11.57 2.79
N PHE A 515 30.88 -12.22 1.69
CA PHE A 515 31.83 -12.82 0.74
C PHE A 515 32.69 -11.77 0.02
N VAL A 516 32.10 -10.63 -0.35
CA VAL A 516 32.86 -9.53 -0.97
C VAL A 516 33.78 -8.86 0.04
N ALA A 517 33.38 -8.76 1.31
CA ALA A 517 34.22 -8.28 2.40
C ALA A 517 35.47 -9.15 2.58
N ILE A 518 35.35 -10.49 2.55
CA ILE A 518 36.49 -11.42 2.57
C ILE A 518 37.43 -11.17 1.39
N GLY A 519 36.88 -11.03 0.17
CA GLY A 519 37.69 -10.75 -1.02
C GLY A 519 38.43 -9.42 -0.92
N LYS A 520 37.79 -8.40 -0.34
CA LYS A 520 38.37 -7.07 -0.14
C LYS A 520 39.47 -7.08 0.93
N ALA A 521 39.25 -7.77 2.05
CA ALA A 521 40.24 -7.92 3.11
C ALA A 521 41.51 -8.65 2.62
N ASN A 522 41.35 -9.74 1.89
CA ASN A 522 42.47 -10.47 1.28
C ASN A 522 43.22 -9.62 0.23
N CYS A 523 42.50 -8.82 -0.57
CA CYS A 523 43.14 -7.88 -1.49
C CYS A 523 43.98 -6.82 -0.77
N PHE A 524 43.51 -6.29 0.37
CA PHE A 524 44.27 -5.34 1.17
C PHE A 524 45.47 -5.97 1.86
N HIS A 525 45.35 -7.23 2.31
CA HIS A 525 46.48 -8.00 2.82
C HIS A 525 47.57 -8.19 1.75
N ASP A 526 47.19 -8.58 0.53
CA ASP A 526 48.15 -8.93 -0.52
C ASP A 526 48.73 -7.72 -1.27
N LYS A 527 47.94 -6.65 -1.44
CA LYS A 527 48.28 -5.49 -2.30
C LYS A 527 48.33 -4.15 -1.56
N GLY A 528 48.09 -4.14 -0.25
CA GLY A 528 48.06 -2.95 0.60
C GLY A 528 46.74 -2.15 0.52
N HIS A 529 46.52 -1.28 1.51
CA HIS A 529 45.28 -0.50 1.68
C HIS A 529 44.92 0.47 0.54
N GLY A 530 45.86 0.76 -0.38
CA GLY A 530 45.64 1.60 -1.55
C GLY A 530 45.10 0.87 -2.79
N ALA A 531 44.93 -0.45 -2.73
CA ALA A 531 44.55 -1.26 -3.88
C ALA A 531 43.09 -1.01 -4.30
N LYS A 532 42.88 -0.69 -5.59
CA LYS A 532 41.53 -0.61 -6.17
C LYS A 532 40.96 -2.02 -6.33
N PHE A 533 40.00 -2.38 -5.49
CA PHE A 533 39.28 -3.65 -5.55
C PHE A 533 37.82 -3.40 -5.93
N SER A 534 37.37 -3.97 -7.05
CA SER A 534 35.98 -3.94 -7.50
C SER A 534 35.56 -5.37 -7.84
N VAL A 535 34.73 -5.95 -6.97
CA VAL A 535 34.10 -7.26 -7.20
C VAL A 535 32.59 -7.05 -7.10
N SER A 536 31.89 -7.57 -8.10
CA SER A 536 30.43 -7.52 -8.13
C SER A 536 29.83 -8.46 -7.08
N ASN A 537 28.74 -8.05 -6.44
CA ASN A 537 27.98 -8.89 -5.50
C ASN A 537 27.19 -10.01 -6.22
N TYR A 538 26.90 -9.85 -7.52
CA TYR A 538 26.01 -10.77 -8.26
C TYR A 538 26.44 -12.25 -8.25
N PRO A 539 27.74 -12.60 -8.42
CA PRO A 539 28.17 -13.99 -8.36
C PRO A 539 28.00 -14.61 -6.97
N ALA A 540 28.27 -13.84 -5.90
CA ALA A 540 28.11 -14.31 -4.52
C ALA A 540 26.61 -14.48 -4.17
N MET A 541 25.75 -13.56 -4.63
CA MET A 541 24.29 -13.70 -4.50
C MET A 541 23.78 -14.93 -5.26
N ALA A 542 24.26 -15.17 -6.47
CA ALA A 542 23.88 -16.33 -7.27
C ALA A 542 24.35 -17.65 -6.63
N ALA A 543 25.59 -17.71 -6.13
CA ALA A 543 26.13 -18.88 -5.43
C ALA A 543 25.33 -19.20 -4.15
N PHE A 544 25.01 -18.18 -3.34
CA PHE A 544 24.20 -18.35 -2.14
C PHE A 544 22.76 -18.77 -2.48
N GLY A 545 22.18 -18.20 -3.54
CA GLY A 545 20.87 -18.62 -4.06
C GLY A 545 20.86 -20.08 -4.52
N ILE A 546 21.91 -20.55 -5.19
CA ILE A 546 22.07 -21.96 -5.58
C ILE A 546 22.15 -22.87 -4.35
N ILE A 547 22.93 -22.49 -3.34
CA ILE A 547 23.03 -23.23 -2.06
C ILE A 547 21.66 -23.31 -1.38
N GLN A 548 20.89 -22.21 -1.35
CA GLN A 548 19.53 -22.21 -0.82
C GLN A 548 18.60 -23.14 -1.61
N ILE A 549 18.67 -23.14 -2.94
CA ILE A 549 17.90 -24.04 -3.79
C ILE A 549 18.24 -25.49 -3.46
N VAL A 550 19.52 -25.85 -3.35
CA VAL A 550 19.97 -27.21 -2.99
C VAL A 550 19.47 -27.61 -1.61
N LEU A 551 19.65 -26.76 -0.61
CA LEU A 551 19.25 -27.07 0.77
C LEU A 551 17.72 -27.13 0.94
N SER A 552 16.95 -26.37 0.14
CA SER A 552 15.47 -26.47 0.13
C SER A 552 14.97 -27.86 -0.29
N GLN A 553 15.77 -28.64 -1.02
CA GLN A 553 15.41 -29.98 -1.46
C GLN A 553 15.50 -31.03 -0.33
N ILE A 554 16.17 -30.75 0.79
CA ILE A 554 16.37 -31.75 1.87
C ILE A 554 15.05 -31.97 2.63
N PRO A 555 14.45 -33.18 2.62
CA PRO A 555 13.06 -33.38 3.04
C PRO A 555 12.82 -33.37 4.56
N ASN A 556 13.83 -33.62 5.41
CA ASN A 556 13.63 -33.81 6.86
C ASN A 556 14.56 -32.93 7.70
N PHE A 557 13.98 -32.09 8.57
CA PHE A 557 14.69 -31.19 9.49
C PHE A 557 15.51 -31.92 10.56
N HIS A 558 15.08 -33.11 11.00
CA HIS A 558 15.76 -33.89 12.05
C HIS A 558 17.20 -34.30 11.68
N LYS A 559 17.52 -34.43 10.38
CA LYS A 559 18.88 -34.73 9.93
C LYS A 559 19.82 -33.51 9.97
N LEU A 560 19.30 -32.32 10.24
CA LEU A 560 20.02 -31.04 10.20
C LEU A 560 19.89 -30.24 11.51
N SER A 561 19.39 -30.81 12.61
CA SER A 561 19.30 -30.12 13.91
C SER A 561 20.68 -29.64 14.41
N PHE A 562 21.75 -30.38 14.10
CA PHE A 562 23.13 -29.99 14.35
C PHE A 562 23.51 -28.66 13.64
N LEU A 563 22.91 -28.37 12.48
CA LEU A 563 23.19 -27.17 11.69
C LEU A 563 22.68 -25.91 12.40
N SER A 564 21.57 -26.00 13.15
CA SER A 564 21.09 -24.87 13.95
C SER A 564 21.97 -24.62 15.18
N ILE A 565 22.56 -25.67 15.76
CA ILE A 565 23.53 -25.51 16.84
C ILE A 565 24.79 -24.82 16.31
N ILE A 566 25.29 -25.26 15.15
CA ILE A 566 26.41 -24.59 14.45
C ILE A 566 26.06 -23.14 14.16
N ALA A 567 24.87 -22.85 13.62
CA ALA A 567 24.45 -21.49 13.30
C ALA A 567 24.37 -20.60 14.55
N ALA A 568 23.84 -21.12 15.67
CA ALA A 568 23.83 -20.42 16.95
C ALA A 568 25.25 -20.09 17.45
N VAL A 569 26.19 -21.04 17.34
CA VAL A 569 27.60 -20.82 17.67
C VAL A 569 28.21 -19.74 16.76
N MET A 570 28.00 -19.83 15.45
CA MET A 570 28.50 -18.83 14.49
C MET A 570 27.95 -17.42 14.78
N SER A 571 26.68 -17.28 15.21
CA SER A 571 26.12 -15.99 15.62
C SER A 571 26.83 -15.36 16.81
N PHE A 572 27.18 -16.17 17.81
CA PHE A 572 27.95 -15.69 18.95
C PHE A 572 29.37 -15.33 18.54
N SER A 573 29.99 -16.10 17.65
CA SER A 573 31.35 -15.84 17.18
C SER A 573 31.48 -14.47 16.51
N TYR A 574 30.69 -14.15 15.49
CA TYR A 574 30.84 -12.86 14.79
C TYR A 574 30.37 -11.67 15.65
N SER A 575 29.36 -11.85 16.51
CA SER A 575 28.89 -10.78 17.43
C SER A 575 29.95 -10.45 18.50
N SER A 576 30.63 -11.48 19.02
CA SER A 576 31.74 -11.32 19.97
C SER A 576 32.96 -10.67 19.31
N ILE A 577 33.26 -11.05 18.07
CA ILE A 577 34.36 -10.44 17.30
C ILE A 577 34.08 -8.96 17.03
N GLY A 578 32.89 -8.61 16.55
CA GLY A 578 32.53 -7.20 16.32
C GLY A 578 32.58 -6.35 17.59
N THR A 579 32.11 -6.89 18.72
CA THR A 579 32.20 -6.22 20.03
C THR A 579 33.65 -6.10 20.50
N GLY A 580 34.46 -7.15 20.34
CA GLY A 580 35.87 -7.17 20.73
C GLY A 580 36.73 -6.21 19.91
N LEU A 581 36.49 -6.12 18.60
CA LEU A 581 37.15 -5.16 17.72
C LEU A 581 36.77 -3.71 18.08
N ALA A 582 35.48 -3.45 18.35
CA ALA A 582 35.03 -2.14 18.82
C ALA A 582 35.69 -1.76 20.16
N LEU A 583 35.77 -2.71 21.10
CA LEU A 583 36.43 -2.49 22.39
C LEU A 583 37.94 -2.26 22.25
N ALA A 584 38.61 -2.97 21.36
CA ALA A 584 40.04 -2.80 21.08
C ALA A 584 40.31 -1.40 20.48
N ASP A 585 39.48 -0.95 19.54
CA ASP A 585 39.57 0.39 18.98
C ASP A 585 39.35 1.47 20.07
N LEU A 586 38.35 1.30 20.94
CA LEU A 586 38.13 2.19 22.08
C LEU A 586 39.33 2.21 23.04
N ALA A 587 39.91 1.05 23.33
CA ALA A 587 41.09 0.93 24.18
C ALA A 587 42.34 1.56 23.54
N SER A 588 42.41 1.61 22.21
CA SER A 588 43.49 2.29 21.47
C SER A 588 43.30 3.83 21.41
N GLY A 589 42.21 4.36 21.96
CA GLY A 589 41.90 5.78 22.00
C GLY A 589 41.01 6.28 20.85
N LYS A 590 40.52 5.40 19.97
CA LYS A 590 39.58 5.73 18.90
C LYS A 590 38.17 5.85 19.48
N VAL A 591 37.72 7.10 19.68
CA VAL A 591 36.39 7.42 20.24
C VAL A 591 35.60 8.24 19.23
N GLY A 592 34.36 7.83 18.94
CA GLY A 592 33.45 8.52 18.04
C GLY A 592 32.73 9.69 18.70
N LYS A 593 32.28 10.67 17.90
CA LYS A 593 31.40 11.75 18.39
C LYS A 593 30.01 11.18 18.67
N THR A 594 29.68 11.03 19.96
CA THR A 594 28.37 10.51 20.39
C THR A 594 27.53 11.59 21.05
N GLU A 595 26.22 11.48 20.88
CA GLU A 595 25.24 12.35 21.51
C GLU A 595 24.07 11.58 22.13
N LEU A 596 23.43 12.20 23.12
CA LEU A 596 22.31 11.64 23.86
C LEU A 596 21.09 11.37 22.97
N THR A 597 20.86 12.23 21.97
CA THR A 597 19.71 12.18 21.04
C THR A 597 20.07 11.74 19.61
N GLY A 598 21.29 11.22 19.42
CA GLY A 598 21.78 10.73 18.14
C GLY A 598 22.25 11.87 17.22
N THR A 599 22.27 11.62 15.91
CA THR A 599 22.63 12.61 14.88
C THR A 599 21.88 13.94 15.04
N VAL A 600 22.61 15.05 15.09
CA VAL A 600 22.03 16.40 15.26
C VAL A 600 21.66 17.02 13.93
N VAL A 601 20.59 17.80 13.92
CA VAL A 601 20.18 18.59 12.76
C VAL A 601 21.19 19.74 12.58
N GLY A 602 21.80 19.81 11.40
CA GLY A 602 22.87 20.76 11.09
C GLY A 602 23.05 20.94 9.60
N VAL A 603 24.20 21.50 9.18
CA VAL A 603 24.50 21.80 7.76
C VAL A 603 24.43 20.55 6.87
N ASP A 604 24.79 19.39 7.40
CA ASP A 604 24.88 18.13 6.65
C ASP A 604 23.65 17.20 6.78
N VAL A 605 22.72 17.48 7.72
CA VAL A 605 21.57 16.61 7.99
C VAL A 605 20.33 17.47 8.28
N THR A 606 19.34 17.40 7.39
CA THR A 606 18.07 18.12 7.54
C THR A 606 17.14 17.48 8.58
N ALA A 607 16.13 18.22 9.06
CA ALA A 607 15.14 17.69 10.01
C ALA A 607 14.32 16.52 9.42
N SER A 608 14.01 16.57 8.12
CA SER A 608 13.36 15.47 7.40
C SER A 608 14.25 14.24 7.28
N ASP A 609 15.55 14.45 7.02
CA ASP A 609 16.51 13.34 6.95
C ASP A 609 16.69 12.68 8.31
N LYS A 610 16.75 13.48 9.39
CA LYS A 610 16.82 12.95 10.76
C LYS A 610 15.57 12.12 11.07
N LEU A 611 14.38 12.64 10.79
CA LEU A 611 13.12 11.90 11.03
C LEU A 611 13.10 10.56 10.28
N TRP A 612 13.50 10.56 9.01
CA TRP A 612 13.56 9.36 8.19
C TRP A 612 14.59 8.34 8.71
N LYS A 613 15.79 8.80 9.07
CA LYS A 613 16.85 7.97 9.63
C LYS A 613 16.44 7.37 10.98
N SER A 614 15.73 8.13 11.83
CA SER A 614 15.18 7.62 13.09
C SER A 614 14.12 6.54 12.87
N PHE A 615 13.23 6.73 11.90
CA PHE A 615 12.27 5.70 11.50
C PHE A 615 12.97 4.46 10.92
N GLN A 616 13.99 4.64 10.07
CA GLN A 616 14.76 3.51 9.57
C GLN A 616 15.49 2.75 10.69
N ALA A 617 16.08 3.47 11.65
CA ALA A 617 16.77 2.89 12.79
C ALA A 617 15.84 2.07 13.70
N ALA A 618 14.65 2.59 14.00
CA ALA A 618 13.66 1.85 14.77
C ALA A 618 13.11 0.61 14.01
N GLY A 619 13.11 0.65 12.67
CA GLY A 619 12.78 -0.49 11.82
C GLY A 619 13.85 -1.58 11.85
N ASN A 620 15.13 -1.19 11.82
CA ASN A 620 16.27 -2.11 11.95
C ASN A 620 16.28 -2.81 13.33
N ILE A 621 15.93 -2.07 14.39
CA ILE A 621 15.75 -2.64 15.73
C ILE A 621 14.60 -3.64 15.74
N ALA A 622 13.43 -3.30 15.19
CA ALA A 622 12.29 -4.21 15.13
C ALA A 622 12.59 -5.50 14.33
N PHE A 623 13.29 -5.36 13.19
CA PHE A 623 13.71 -6.49 12.36
C PHE A 623 14.59 -7.49 13.12
N SER A 624 15.45 -6.99 14.02
CA SER A 624 16.36 -7.81 14.83
C SER A 624 15.63 -8.74 15.82
N TYR A 625 14.34 -8.51 16.07
CA TYR A 625 13.51 -9.31 16.99
C TYR A 625 12.40 -10.14 16.29
N ALA A 626 12.38 -10.21 14.95
CA ALA A 626 11.26 -10.75 14.17
C ALA A 626 11.19 -12.30 14.09
N TYR A 627 11.47 -13.03 15.17
CA TYR A 627 11.49 -14.51 15.16
C TYR A 627 10.16 -15.18 15.56
N SER A 628 9.26 -14.47 16.24
CA SER A 628 8.01 -15.02 16.77
C SER A 628 7.11 -15.63 15.69
N VAL A 629 7.27 -15.21 14.43
CA VAL A 629 6.57 -15.73 13.25
C VAL A 629 6.93 -17.17 12.87
N VAL A 630 7.94 -17.79 13.49
CA VAL A 630 8.31 -19.21 13.28
C VAL A 630 8.33 -20.02 14.59
N LEU A 631 7.86 -19.42 15.70
CA LEU A 631 7.95 -20.03 17.04
C LEU A 631 7.18 -21.35 17.14
N VAL A 632 6.00 -21.40 16.54
CA VAL A 632 5.10 -22.58 16.58
C VAL A 632 5.72 -23.74 15.81
N GLU A 633 6.34 -23.46 14.67
CA GLU A 633 7.04 -24.42 13.84
C GLU A 633 8.31 -24.95 14.52
N ILE A 634 9.04 -24.08 15.25
CA ILE A 634 10.17 -24.48 16.09
C ILE A 634 9.68 -25.43 17.20
N GLN A 635 8.59 -25.09 17.88
CA GLN A 635 7.99 -25.93 18.92
C GLN A 635 7.50 -27.27 18.36
N ALA A 636 6.85 -27.28 17.21
CA ALA A 636 6.38 -28.49 16.53
C ALA A 636 7.53 -29.44 16.15
N CYS A 637 8.67 -28.88 15.75
CA CYS A 637 9.79 -29.66 15.25
C CYS A 637 10.63 -30.32 16.35
N ILE A 638 10.82 -29.64 17.48
CA ILE A 638 11.68 -30.12 18.58
C ILE A 638 11.06 -31.33 19.31
N PHE A 639 9.74 -31.45 19.28
CA PHE A 639 8.99 -32.46 20.02
C PHE A 639 8.32 -33.51 19.11
N SER A 640 8.83 -33.72 17.88
CA SER A 640 8.41 -34.79 16.94
C SER A 640 9.56 -35.79 16.75
N THR A 641 9.32 -37.09 16.94
CA THR A 641 10.24 -38.18 17.37
C THR A 641 11.20 -38.80 16.33
N ARG A 642 12.32 -39.45 16.78
CA ARG A 642 12.55 -40.94 16.84
C ARG A 642 14.03 -41.35 17.03
N ASN A 643 14.29 -42.52 17.67
CA ASN A 643 15.34 -43.44 17.20
C ASN A 643 14.90 -44.91 17.32
N VAL A 644 14.95 -45.63 16.18
CA VAL A 644 14.86 -47.09 16.08
C VAL A 644 16.28 -47.59 15.86
N GLY A 645 16.79 -48.34 16.82
CA GLY A 645 18.06 -49.05 16.76
C GLY A 645 18.17 -49.88 18.03
N GLY A 646 17.96 -51.18 17.91
CA GLY A 646 17.87 -52.08 19.06
C GLY A 646 19.18 -52.21 19.82
N HIS A 647 19.11 -52.06 21.14
CA HIS A 647 19.70 -53.00 22.09
C HIS A 647 19.10 -52.78 23.48
N THR A 648 18.67 -53.88 24.09
CA THR A 648 18.15 -53.99 25.45
C THR A 648 19.16 -53.48 26.49
N ARG A 649 18.75 -52.53 27.35
CA ARG A 649 19.29 -52.45 28.72
C ARG A 649 18.31 -51.76 29.68
N ASN A 650 18.36 -52.24 30.92
CA ASN A 650 17.39 -52.13 31.99
C ASN A 650 17.07 -50.73 32.51
N SER A 651 15.92 -50.73 33.16
CA SER A 651 15.26 -49.82 34.11
C SER A 651 16.02 -48.69 34.80
N ASP A 652 15.19 -47.73 35.22
CA ASP A 652 15.38 -46.73 36.29
C ASP A 652 15.95 -45.37 35.90
N THR A 653 15.07 -44.51 35.40
CA THR A 653 14.92 -43.09 35.82
C THR A 653 13.70 -42.48 35.11
N LEU A 654 12.51 -42.63 35.69
CA LEU A 654 11.29 -42.02 35.17
C LEU A 654 11.22 -40.55 35.62
N SER A 655 11.90 -39.63 34.92
CA SER A 655 11.61 -38.20 35.08
C SER A 655 10.43 -37.84 34.18
N SER A 656 9.30 -37.46 34.77
CA SER A 656 8.17 -36.87 34.06
C SER A 656 8.63 -35.61 33.32
N SER A 657 8.66 -35.67 31.99
CA SER A 657 9.07 -34.53 31.17
C SER A 657 8.05 -33.40 31.34
N PRO A 658 8.48 -32.15 31.60
CA PRO A 658 7.55 -31.02 31.74
C PRO A 658 6.79 -30.76 30.42
N PRO A 659 5.55 -30.24 30.48
CA PRO A 659 4.77 -29.97 29.28
C PRO A 659 5.49 -28.99 28.34
N GLU A 660 5.39 -29.23 27.02
CA GLU A 660 6.23 -28.57 26.00
C GLU A 660 6.16 -27.05 26.01
N ASN A 661 4.99 -26.49 26.35
CA ASN A 661 4.80 -25.05 26.46
C ASN A 661 5.66 -24.46 27.58
N ILE A 662 5.90 -25.18 28.69
CA ILE A 662 6.78 -24.74 29.77
C ILE A 662 8.24 -24.72 29.29
N VAL A 663 8.68 -25.76 28.59
CA VAL A 663 10.04 -25.82 28.02
C VAL A 663 10.24 -24.71 26.99
N MET A 664 9.26 -24.49 26.12
CA MET A 664 9.31 -23.45 25.08
C MET A 664 9.29 -22.03 25.67
N LYS A 665 8.48 -21.77 26.70
CA LYS A 665 8.48 -20.48 27.41
C LYS A 665 9.83 -20.20 28.07
N LYS A 666 10.44 -21.19 28.72
CA LYS A 666 11.79 -21.06 29.31
C LYS A 666 12.84 -20.84 28.22
N ALA A 667 12.78 -21.58 27.11
CA ALA A 667 13.70 -21.43 25.97
C ALA A 667 13.60 -20.04 25.33
N SER A 668 12.39 -19.50 25.19
CA SER A 668 12.15 -18.16 24.65
C SER A 668 12.77 -17.07 25.51
N ILE A 669 12.63 -17.16 26.84
CA ILE A 669 13.26 -16.23 27.78
C ILE A 669 14.78 -16.27 27.66
N VAL A 670 15.35 -17.47 27.69
CA VAL A 670 16.80 -17.65 27.59
C VAL A 670 17.29 -17.12 26.24
N GLY A 671 16.70 -17.54 25.13
CA GLY A 671 17.13 -17.15 23.78
C GLY A 671 17.02 -15.65 23.52
N VAL A 672 15.89 -15.00 23.86
CA VAL A 672 15.69 -13.56 23.61
C VAL A 672 16.55 -12.71 24.54
N SER A 673 16.72 -13.11 25.81
CA SER A 673 17.54 -12.37 26.77
C SER A 673 19.02 -12.43 26.38
N THR A 674 19.51 -13.62 26.01
CA THR A 674 20.89 -13.79 25.53
C THR A 674 21.13 -13.00 24.25
N ALA A 675 20.23 -13.05 23.26
CA ALA A 675 20.37 -12.26 22.04
C ALA A 675 20.36 -10.74 22.31
N THR A 676 19.48 -10.27 23.19
CA THR A 676 19.37 -8.84 23.55
C THR A 676 20.65 -8.34 24.23
N ALA A 677 21.30 -9.15 25.06
CA ALA A 677 22.57 -8.78 25.67
C ALA A 677 23.65 -8.52 24.61
N PHE A 678 23.77 -9.40 23.61
CA PHE A 678 24.70 -9.20 22.49
C PHE A 678 24.32 -8.01 21.60
N TYR A 679 23.03 -7.76 21.41
CA TYR A 679 22.55 -6.60 20.64
C TYR A 679 22.93 -5.27 21.31
N ILE A 680 22.69 -5.15 22.61
CA ILE A 680 23.06 -3.96 23.38
C ILE A 680 24.59 -3.80 23.35
N LEU A 681 25.35 -4.87 23.56
CA LEU A 681 26.82 -4.81 23.51
C LEU A 681 27.34 -4.35 22.13
N CYS A 682 26.93 -5.00 21.04
CA CYS A 682 27.38 -4.64 19.68
C CYS A 682 26.98 -3.20 19.32
N ALA A 683 25.75 -2.81 19.65
CA ALA A 683 25.21 -1.51 19.29
C ALA A 683 25.84 -0.36 20.08
N CYS A 684 25.97 -0.52 21.40
CA CYS A 684 26.58 0.48 22.27
C CYS A 684 28.08 0.62 22.00
N MET A 685 28.80 -0.49 21.85
CA MET A 685 30.24 -0.46 21.59
C MET A 685 30.54 0.09 20.19
N GLY A 686 29.76 -0.31 19.17
CA GLY A 686 29.87 0.27 17.83
C GLY A 686 29.57 1.77 17.82
N TYR A 687 28.53 2.22 18.52
CA TYR A 687 28.24 3.65 18.61
C TYR A 687 29.30 4.43 19.37
N ALA A 688 29.83 3.89 20.48
CA ALA A 688 30.94 4.52 21.21
C ALA A 688 32.20 4.67 20.33
N THR A 689 32.48 3.66 19.49
CA THR A 689 33.68 3.62 18.64
C THR A 689 33.57 4.56 17.44
N PHE A 690 32.42 4.56 16.76
CA PHE A 690 32.25 5.24 15.46
C PHE A 690 31.37 6.50 15.51
N GLY A 691 30.64 6.72 16.61
CA GLY A 691 29.79 7.90 16.80
C GLY A 691 28.68 8.03 15.76
N SER A 692 28.38 9.26 15.36
CA SER A 692 27.39 9.56 14.30
C SER A 692 27.72 8.98 12.92
N GLN A 693 28.94 8.49 12.73
CA GLN A 693 29.41 7.83 11.51
C GLN A 693 29.41 6.29 11.62
N ALA A 694 28.72 5.73 12.63
CA ALA A 694 28.61 4.29 12.76
C ALA A 694 28.17 3.62 11.44
N PRO A 695 28.87 2.57 11.00
CA PRO A 695 28.61 1.92 9.73
C PRO A 695 27.29 1.15 9.74
N GLY A 696 26.65 1.04 8.56
CA GLY A 696 25.39 0.29 8.40
C GLY A 696 25.52 -1.21 8.63
N ASP A 697 26.74 -1.73 8.48
CA ASP A 697 27.17 -3.06 8.90
C ASP A 697 28.51 -2.93 9.63
N LEU A 698 28.49 -3.24 10.93
CA LEU A 698 29.64 -3.13 11.82
C LEU A 698 30.89 -3.88 11.33
N LEU A 699 30.73 -4.98 10.56
CA LEU A 699 31.82 -5.85 10.13
C LEU A 699 32.22 -5.66 8.66
N THR A 700 31.40 -5.04 7.82
CA THR A 700 31.65 -4.99 6.36
C THR A 700 31.75 -3.60 5.74
N ASP A 701 31.24 -2.56 6.41
CA ASP A 701 31.11 -1.21 5.82
C ASP A 701 32.13 -0.22 6.43
N PHE A 702 33.43 -0.46 6.18
CA PHE A 702 34.56 0.39 6.62
C PHE A 702 34.83 0.41 8.16
N GLY A 703 34.16 -0.44 8.94
CA GLY A 703 34.26 -0.47 10.41
C GLY A 703 35.62 -0.93 10.94
N PHE A 704 36.15 -2.05 10.45
CA PHE A 704 37.43 -2.61 10.89
C PHE A 704 38.28 -3.05 9.70
N TYR A 705 39.61 -2.90 9.80
CA TYR A 705 40.55 -3.30 8.75
C TYR A 705 41.59 -4.31 9.22
N GLU A 706 41.83 -4.41 10.53
CA GLU A 706 42.80 -5.34 11.10
C GLU A 706 42.28 -5.93 12.42
N PRO A 707 42.66 -7.19 12.76
CA PRO A 707 43.43 -8.12 11.93
C PRO A 707 42.57 -8.83 10.85
N TYR A 708 43.08 -8.94 9.63
CA TYR A 708 42.35 -9.45 8.44
C TYR A 708 41.76 -10.86 8.64
N TRP A 709 42.53 -11.79 9.23
CA TRP A 709 42.08 -13.16 9.46
C TRP A 709 40.85 -13.25 10.38
N LEU A 710 40.72 -12.31 11.32
CA LEU A 710 39.62 -12.26 12.28
C LEU A 710 38.35 -11.71 11.61
N ILE A 711 38.51 -10.74 10.71
CA ILE A 711 37.42 -10.21 9.86
C ILE A 711 36.94 -11.26 8.87
N ASP A 712 37.86 -12.00 8.25
CA ASP A 712 37.53 -13.10 7.34
C ASP A 712 36.78 -14.22 8.07
N PHE A 713 37.24 -14.59 9.26
CA PHE A 713 36.57 -15.56 10.11
C PHE A 713 35.17 -15.08 10.52
N ALA A 714 35.00 -13.82 10.93
CA ALA A 714 33.69 -13.26 11.28
C ALA A 714 32.71 -13.26 10.08
N ASN A 715 33.18 -12.89 8.89
CA ASN A 715 32.37 -12.91 7.67
C ASN A 715 32.02 -14.33 7.20
N ALA A 716 32.92 -15.30 7.39
CA ALA A 716 32.63 -16.70 7.17
C ALA A 716 31.58 -17.23 8.16
N CYS A 717 31.67 -16.85 9.45
CA CYS A 717 30.65 -17.15 10.45
C CYS A 717 29.28 -16.58 10.07
N ILE A 718 29.21 -15.35 9.53
CA ILE A 718 27.96 -14.76 9.03
C ILE A 718 27.38 -15.62 7.89
N ALA A 719 28.17 -15.98 6.89
CA ALA A 719 27.70 -16.79 5.76
C ALA A 719 27.15 -18.16 6.23
N VAL A 720 27.85 -18.85 7.14
CA VAL A 720 27.42 -20.15 7.70
C VAL A 720 26.17 -20.00 8.57
N HIS A 721 26.10 -18.95 9.39
CA HIS A 721 24.92 -18.65 10.20
C HIS A 721 23.68 -18.46 9.31
N LEU A 722 23.78 -17.65 8.25
CA LEU A 722 22.67 -17.33 7.36
C LEU A 722 22.14 -18.57 6.61
N ILE A 723 22.99 -19.56 6.34
CA ILE A 723 22.58 -20.87 5.81
C ILE A 723 21.69 -21.62 6.82
N GLY A 724 22.10 -21.67 8.09
CA GLY A 724 21.31 -22.32 9.15
C GLY A 724 20.01 -21.56 9.47
N ALA A 725 20.04 -20.23 9.48
CA ALA A 725 18.86 -19.39 9.69
C ALA A 725 17.83 -19.53 8.55
N TYR A 726 18.30 -19.63 7.29
CA TYR A 726 17.45 -19.93 6.15
C TYR A 726 16.75 -21.28 6.30
N GLN A 727 17.47 -22.32 6.75
CA GLN A 727 16.90 -23.65 6.96
C GLN A 727 15.76 -23.66 8.00
N VAL A 728 15.96 -23.01 9.17
CA VAL A 728 14.94 -22.87 10.22
C VAL A 728 13.66 -22.19 9.68
N LYS A 729 13.79 -21.21 8.78
CA LYS A 729 12.65 -20.44 8.24
C LYS A 729 12.02 -21.07 6.99
N SER A 730 12.77 -21.86 6.22
CA SER A 730 12.30 -22.53 5.00
C SER A 730 11.37 -23.73 5.26
N TYR A 731 11.41 -24.33 6.46
CA TYR A 731 10.49 -25.41 6.83
C TYR A 731 9.03 -24.94 6.95
N SER A 732 8.81 -23.71 7.46
CA SER A 732 7.50 -23.04 7.42
C SER A 732 6.96 -22.85 5.99
N LEU A 733 7.87 -22.76 5.00
CA LEU A 733 7.55 -22.74 3.58
C LEU A 733 7.35 -24.15 3.00
N LYS A 734 7.82 -25.24 3.62
CA LYS A 734 7.75 -26.60 3.06
C LYS A 734 6.43 -27.33 3.35
N TYR A 735 5.68 -26.89 4.37
CA TYR A 735 4.27 -27.25 4.55
C TYR A 735 3.34 -26.63 3.47
N LEU A 736 3.89 -25.94 2.46
CA LEU A 736 3.26 -25.72 1.15
C LEU A 736 3.13 -27.04 0.35
N SER A 737 2.49 -28.07 0.93
CA SER A 737 1.56 -28.79 0.08
C SER A 737 0.36 -27.85 -0.10
N PRO A 738 -0.04 -27.49 -1.33
CA PRO A 738 -1.33 -26.82 -1.49
C PRO A 738 -2.32 -27.71 -0.78
N LEU A 739 -3.14 -27.13 0.11
CA LEU A 739 -4.35 -27.72 0.67
C LEU A 739 -4.53 -29.16 0.16
N LYS A 740 -4.04 -30.15 0.91
CA LYS A 740 -4.57 -31.51 0.76
C LYS A 740 -6.03 -31.41 1.20
N MET A 741 -6.87 -30.86 0.33
CA MET A 741 -8.20 -31.36 0.13
C MET A 741 -7.95 -32.84 -0.10
N LYS A 742 -8.32 -33.65 0.89
CA LYS A 742 -8.30 -35.11 0.80
C LYS A 742 -8.72 -35.48 -0.62
N SER A 743 -7.84 -36.14 -1.36
CA SER A 743 -8.25 -36.93 -2.50
C SER A 743 -9.31 -37.88 -1.97
N PHE A 744 -10.57 -37.63 -2.35
CA PHE A 744 -11.61 -38.62 -2.13
C PHE A 744 -11.32 -39.72 -3.15
N ASP A 745 -10.83 -40.85 -2.67
CA ASP A 745 -10.69 -42.07 -3.46
C ASP A 745 -12.06 -42.39 -4.07
N THR A 746 -12.15 -42.35 -5.39
CA THR A 746 -13.32 -42.81 -6.15
C THR A 746 -13.19 -44.32 -6.31
N SER A 747 -13.27 -45.04 -5.19
CA SER A 747 -13.39 -46.50 -5.19
C SER A 747 -13.98 -47.00 -3.88
N SER A 748 -15.20 -46.57 -3.55
CA SER A 748 -16.16 -47.38 -2.80
C SER A 748 -17.50 -46.64 -2.71
N VAL A 749 -18.57 -47.43 -2.67
CA VAL A 749 -19.98 -47.04 -2.50
C VAL A 749 -20.72 -46.68 -3.79
N VAL A 750 -21.01 -47.75 -4.53
CA VAL A 750 -22.37 -47.99 -5.04
C VAL A 750 -23.37 -47.90 -3.88
N GLU A 751 -24.50 -47.24 -4.14
CA GLU A 751 -25.79 -47.21 -3.41
C GLU A 751 -26.28 -45.89 -2.79
N SER A 752 -27.38 -45.42 -3.40
CA SER A 752 -28.56 -44.76 -2.82
C SER A 752 -28.51 -43.28 -2.38
N GLY A 753 -29.23 -42.44 -3.15
CA GLY A 753 -30.24 -41.53 -2.61
C GLY A 753 -29.84 -40.09 -2.22
N ALA A 754 -30.22 -39.13 -3.07
CA ALA A 754 -30.63 -37.76 -2.76
C ALA A 754 -29.66 -36.82 -2.00
N GLY A 755 -29.02 -35.89 -2.74
CA GLY A 755 -28.41 -34.68 -2.16
C GLY A 755 -27.14 -34.15 -2.84
N ALA A 756 -27.10 -34.03 -4.17
CA ALA A 756 -25.95 -33.47 -4.90
C ALA A 756 -26.30 -32.14 -5.57
N GLY A 757 -25.96 -31.01 -4.92
CA GLY A 757 -26.14 -29.71 -5.52
C GLY A 757 -25.48 -28.58 -4.72
N ASN A 758 -24.15 -28.44 -4.79
CA ASN A 758 -23.48 -27.26 -4.22
C ASN A 758 -22.15 -26.80 -4.88
N ASN A 759 -21.60 -27.49 -5.89
CA ASN A 759 -20.28 -27.13 -6.49
C ASN A 759 -20.30 -26.75 -7.98
N VAL A 760 -21.47 -26.57 -8.58
CA VAL A 760 -21.65 -26.33 -10.02
C VAL A 760 -22.47 -25.06 -10.26
N ASP A 761 -22.04 -24.24 -11.21
CA ASP A 761 -22.72 -23.01 -11.64
C ASP A 761 -23.94 -23.34 -12.53
N ASP A 762 -24.77 -22.34 -12.90
CA ASP A 762 -25.98 -22.51 -13.74
C ASP A 762 -25.72 -23.08 -15.15
N ASP A 763 -24.46 -23.16 -15.58
CA ASP A 763 -23.98 -23.76 -16.82
C ASP A 763 -23.32 -25.14 -16.63
N CYS A 764 -23.52 -25.77 -15.47
CA CYS A 764 -22.97 -27.07 -15.06
C CYS A 764 -21.43 -27.14 -15.09
N ARG A 765 -20.72 -26.00 -15.00
CA ARG A 765 -19.26 -25.93 -14.80
C ARG A 765 -18.89 -25.63 -13.35
N GLU A 766 -17.64 -25.90 -12.97
CA GLU A 766 -17.11 -25.55 -11.64
C GLU A 766 -17.35 -24.06 -11.31
N LYS A 767 -17.74 -23.81 -10.06
CA LYS A 767 -18.12 -22.48 -9.55
C LYS A 767 -16.93 -21.50 -9.60
N ARG A 768 -17.10 -20.36 -10.28
CA ARG A 768 -16.04 -19.33 -10.48
C ARG A 768 -15.82 -18.52 -9.20
N THR A 769 -14.63 -17.96 -8.95
CA THR A 769 -14.29 -17.29 -7.66
C THR A 769 -13.88 -15.81 -7.77
N GLY A 770 -14.02 -15.19 -8.95
CA GLY A 770 -13.60 -13.80 -9.19
C GLY A 770 -14.39 -12.74 -8.40
N THR A 771 -13.69 -11.73 -7.88
CA THR A 771 -14.25 -10.57 -7.15
C THR A 771 -14.14 -9.27 -7.97
N LEU A 772 -14.80 -8.19 -7.52
CA LEU A 772 -14.64 -6.84 -8.10
C LEU A 772 -13.17 -6.40 -8.14
N ILE A 773 -12.38 -6.77 -7.14
CA ILE A 773 -10.96 -6.38 -7.02
C ILE A 773 -10.13 -7.13 -8.07
N THR A 774 -10.31 -8.44 -8.17
CA THR A 774 -9.58 -9.25 -9.17
C THR A 774 -9.98 -8.85 -10.58
N ALA A 775 -11.27 -8.55 -10.81
CA ALA A 775 -11.76 -8.04 -12.10
C ALA A 775 -11.11 -6.70 -12.47
N SER A 776 -11.11 -5.74 -11.53
CA SER A 776 -10.46 -4.45 -11.71
C SER A 776 -8.96 -4.62 -11.96
N ALA A 777 -8.28 -5.51 -11.23
CA ALA A 777 -6.86 -5.81 -11.40
C ALA A 777 -6.54 -6.38 -12.80
N HIS A 778 -7.35 -7.31 -13.30
CA HIS A 778 -7.20 -7.83 -14.67
C HIS A 778 -7.42 -6.75 -15.73
N ILE A 779 -8.43 -5.89 -15.56
CA ILE A 779 -8.64 -4.77 -16.48
C ILE A 779 -7.45 -3.79 -16.41
N ILE A 780 -6.99 -3.42 -15.21
CA ILE A 780 -5.84 -2.53 -15.03
C ILE A 780 -4.57 -3.13 -15.67
N THR A 781 -4.32 -4.43 -15.48
CA THR A 781 -3.17 -5.14 -16.08
C THR A 781 -3.18 -5.13 -17.61
N THR A 782 -4.37 -5.08 -18.21
CA THR A 782 -4.53 -5.05 -19.68
C THR A 782 -4.50 -3.63 -20.25
N VAL A 783 -4.86 -2.63 -19.45
CA VAL A 783 -4.91 -1.22 -19.84
C VAL A 783 -3.57 -0.54 -19.56
N ILE A 784 -3.12 -0.51 -18.30
CA ILE A 784 -1.77 -0.03 -17.96
C ILE A 784 -0.80 -1.06 -18.55
N GLY A 785 0.16 -0.60 -19.36
CA GLY A 785 1.02 -1.42 -20.21
C GLY A 785 1.87 -0.52 -21.09
N SER A 786 2.30 -0.98 -22.26
CA SER A 786 3.09 -0.15 -23.20
C SER A 786 2.38 1.14 -23.65
N GLY A 787 1.04 1.21 -23.55
CA GLY A 787 0.27 2.40 -23.92
C GLY A 787 0.63 3.65 -23.11
N VAL A 788 0.83 3.55 -21.79
CA VAL A 788 1.12 4.70 -20.91
C VAL A 788 2.46 5.36 -21.26
N LEU A 789 3.42 4.56 -21.73
CA LEU A 789 4.77 5.00 -22.08
C LEU A 789 4.77 5.96 -23.29
N SER A 790 3.78 5.81 -24.18
CA SER A 790 3.63 6.62 -25.39
C SER A 790 2.87 7.94 -25.22
N LEU A 791 2.26 8.17 -24.05
CA LEU A 791 1.31 9.26 -23.86
C LEU A 791 1.97 10.64 -23.82
N ALA A 792 3.18 10.75 -23.24
CA ALA A 792 3.91 12.02 -23.24
C ALA A 792 4.23 12.47 -24.67
N TRP A 793 4.68 11.54 -25.52
CA TRP A 793 4.87 11.79 -26.95
C TRP A 793 3.55 12.13 -27.65
N ALA A 794 2.46 11.40 -27.39
CA ALA A 794 1.17 11.65 -28.01
C ALA A 794 0.63 13.06 -27.69
N ILE A 795 0.75 13.51 -26.44
CA ILE A 795 0.38 14.87 -26.04
C ILE A 795 1.34 15.89 -26.63
N ALA A 796 2.63 15.59 -26.79
CA ALA A 796 3.56 16.48 -27.50
C ALA A 796 3.17 16.68 -28.98
N GLN A 797 2.66 15.65 -29.65
CA GLN A 797 2.20 15.77 -31.04
C GLN A 797 0.84 16.45 -31.19
N LEU A 798 -0.03 16.40 -30.18
CA LEU A 798 -1.39 16.97 -30.25
C LEU A 798 -1.51 18.35 -29.56
N GLY A 799 -0.65 18.63 -28.58
CA GLY A 799 -0.70 19.82 -27.73
C GLY A 799 -1.54 19.65 -26.47
N TRP A 800 -1.40 20.64 -25.56
CA TRP A 800 -2.04 20.64 -24.24
C TRP A 800 -3.56 20.44 -24.31
N VAL A 801 -4.24 21.15 -25.20
CA VAL A 801 -5.70 21.15 -25.27
C VAL A 801 -6.19 19.89 -25.99
N VAL A 802 -5.77 19.70 -27.23
CA VAL A 802 -6.28 18.61 -28.07
C VAL A 802 -5.86 17.25 -27.51
N GLY A 803 -4.62 17.11 -27.04
CA GLY A 803 -4.13 15.86 -26.43
C GLY A 803 -4.95 15.44 -25.21
N THR A 804 -5.17 16.36 -24.27
CA THR A 804 -5.94 16.07 -23.05
C THR A 804 -7.41 15.80 -23.34
N VAL A 805 -8.03 16.59 -24.23
CA VAL A 805 -9.43 16.41 -24.63
C VAL A 805 -9.63 15.05 -25.33
N ILE A 806 -8.75 14.68 -26.25
CA ILE A 806 -8.81 13.37 -26.93
C ILE A 806 -8.63 12.24 -25.92
N LEU A 807 -7.67 12.33 -25.00
CA LEU A 807 -7.45 11.32 -23.96
C LEU A 807 -8.71 11.10 -23.09
N VAL A 808 -9.33 12.18 -22.61
CA VAL A 808 -10.58 12.09 -21.83
C VAL A 808 -11.75 11.57 -22.68
N ALA A 809 -11.86 12.01 -23.94
CA ALA A 809 -12.92 11.55 -24.84
C ALA A 809 -12.84 10.03 -25.08
N PHE A 810 -11.64 9.50 -25.33
CA PHE A 810 -11.43 8.05 -25.48
C PHE A 810 -11.82 7.29 -24.20
N ALA A 811 -11.44 7.79 -23.01
CA ALA A 811 -11.84 7.19 -21.74
C ALA A 811 -13.36 7.11 -21.57
N VAL A 812 -14.08 8.19 -21.91
CA VAL A 812 -15.55 8.24 -21.84
C VAL A 812 -16.18 7.27 -22.83
N ILE A 813 -15.72 7.26 -24.09
CA ILE A 813 -16.22 6.35 -25.14
C ILE A 813 -16.03 4.90 -24.72
N VAL A 814 -14.82 4.52 -24.29
CA VAL A 814 -14.50 3.14 -23.91
C VAL A 814 -15.30 2.71 -22.69
N ASN A 815 -15.41 3.54 -21.65
CA ASN A 815 -16.25 3.21 -20.50
C ASN A 815 -17.73 3.06 -20.89
N TYR A 816 -18.22 3.85 -21.84
CA TYR A 816 -19.58 3.76 -22.33
C TYR A 816 -19.83 2.47 -23.13
N THR A 817 -18.94 2.12 -24.08
CA THR A 817 -19.11 0.93 -24.93
C THR A 817 -18.80 -0.37 -24.19
N SER A 818 -17.85 -0.37 -23.25
CA SER A 818 -17.56 -1.52 -22.37
C SER A 818 -18.75 -1.92 -21.51
N ARG A 819 -19.59 -0.95 -21.08
CA ARG A 819 -20.84 -1.24 -20.37
C ARG A 819 -21.86 -1.96 -21.24
N MET A 820 -21.92 -1.63 -22.53
CA MET A 820 -22.78 -2.32 -23.51
C MET A 820 -22.28 -3.72 -23.80
N LEU A 821 -20.97 -3.87 -23.95
CA LEU A 821 -20.34 -5.17 -24.17
C LEU A 821 -20.56 -6.10 -22.97
N ALA A 822 -20.43 -5.58 -21.74
CA ALA A 822 -20.69 -6.34 -20.52
C ALA A 822 -22.14 -6.83 -20.39
N ASP A 823 -23.11 -6.08 -20.93
CA ASP A 823 -24.51 -6.48 -20.99
C ASP A 823 -24.79 -7.57 -22.04
N SER A 824 -23.93 -7.70 -23.05
CA SER A 824 -24.08 -8.67 -24.14
C SER A 824 -23.55 -10.07 -23.78
N TYR A 825 -22.98 -10.24 -22.58
CA TYR A 825 -22.41 -11.52 -22.13
C TYR A 825 -23.44 -12.66 -22.05
N ARG A 826 -24.65 -12.37 -21.56
CA ARG A 826 -25.76 -13.34 -21.55
C ARG A 826 -26.62 -13.16 -22.80
N SER A 827 -26.92 -14.25 -23.48
CA SER A 827 -27.83 -14.29 -24.63
C SER A 827 -29.26 -13.92 -24.22
N PRO A 828 -30.15 -13.59 -25.18
CA PRO A 828 -31.57 -13.38 -24.92
C PRO A 828 -32.27 -14.59 -24.26
N GLU A 829 -31.75 -15.80 -24.46
CA GLU A 829 -32.24 -17.06 -23.90
C GLU A 829 -31.65 -17.37 -22.52
N GLY A 830 -30.72 -16.53 -22.02
CA GLY A 830 -30.09 -16.67 -20.71
C GLY A 830 -28.77 -17.45 -20.71
N THR A 831 -28.36 -18.04 -21.84
CA THR A 831 -27.09 -18.77 -22.00
C THR A 831 -25.89 -17.81 -22.02
N ARG A 832 -24.76 -18.22 -21.42
CA ARG A 832 -23.55 -17.40 -21.30
C ARG A 832 -22.62 -17.58 -22.50
N ASN A 833 -22.07 -16.48 -23.02
CA ASN A 833 -21.10 -16.48 -24.10
C ASN A 833 -19.69 -16.20 -23.55
N TYR A 834 -18.74 -17.12 -23.77
CA TYR A 834 -17.41 -17.05 -23.14
C TYR A 834 -16.35 -16.30 -23.97
N THR A 835 -16.59 -16.09 -25.26
CA THR A 835 -15.66 -15.40 -26.16
C THR A 835 -16.37 -14.24 -26.85
N TYR A 836 -15.62 -13.19 -27.20
CA TYR A 836 -16.17 -12.05 -27.95
C TYR A 836 -16.87 -12.54 -29.23
N MET A 837 -16.23 -13.44 -30.00
CA MET A 837 -16.80 -14.01 -31.22
C MET A 837 -18.14 -14.73 -31.01
N ASP A 838 -18.32 -15.42 -29.88
CA ASP A 838 -19.57 -16.10 -29.56
C ASP A 838 -20.69 -15.08 -29.28
N VAL A 839 -20.39 -13.98 -28.59
CA VAL A 839 -21.35 -12.88 -28.38
C VAL A 839 -21.81 -12.28 -29.71
N VAL A 840 -20.88 -12.00 -30.63
CA VAL A 840 -21.19 -11.45 -31.96
C VAL A 840 -22.00 -12.45 -32.79
N ARG A 841 -21.73 -13.76 -32.65
CA ARG A 841 -22.47 -14.82 -33.33
C ARG A 841 -23.94 -14.83 -32.92
N VAL A 842 -24.23 -14.69 -31.63
CA VAL A 842 -25.59 -14.70 -31.09
C VAL A 842 -26.38 -13.45 -31.50
N TYR A 843 -25.77 -12.26 -31.45
CA TYR A 843 -26.51 -11.00 -31.67
C TYR A 843 -26.54 -10.48 -33.11
N LEU A 844 -25.51 -10.78 -33.91
CA LEU A 844 -25.33 -10.18 -35.24
C LEU A 844 -25.25 -11.22 -36.36
N GLY A 845 -24.70 -12.41 -36.08
CA GLY A 845 -24.61 -13.53 -37.01
C GLY A 845 -23.83 -13.26 -38.32
N GLY A 846 -23.71 -14.30 -39.14
CA GLY A 846 -23.21 -14.20 -40.52
C GLY A 846 -21.76 -13.68 -40.68
N ARG A 847 -21.52 -12.90 -41.74
CA ARG A 847 -20.19 -12.37 -42.13
C ARG A 847 -19.56 -11.46 -41.06
N LYS A 848 -20.35 -10.90 -40.15
CA LYS A 848 -19.87 -10.03 -39.06
C LYS A 848 -19.00 -10.78 -38.03
N VAL A 849 -19.23 -12.07 -37.83
CA VAL A 849 -18.38 -12.92 -36.96
C VAL A 849 -16.98 -13.09 -37.54
N GLN A 850 -16.87 -13.23 -38.87
CA GLN A 850 -15.58 -13.33 -39.55
C GLN A 850 -14.80 -12.02 -39.44
N LEU A 851 -15.47 -10.88 -39.62
CA LEU A 851 -14.87 -9.56 -39.42
C LEU A 851 -14.41 -9.35 -37.97
N CYS A 852 -15.24 -9.76 -36.99
CA CYS A 852 -14.87 -9.70 -35.57
C CYS A 852 -13.66 -10.57 -35.26
N GLY A 853 -13.64 -11.81 -35.76
CA GLY A 853 -12.50 -12.70 -35.59
C GLY A 853 -11.21 -12.15 -36.20
N LEU A 854 -11.29 -11.63 -37.43
CA LEU A 854 -10.14 -11.02 -38.12
C LEU A 854 -9.59 -9.82 -37.32
N ALA A 855 -10.47 -8.92 -36.89
CA ALA A 855 -10.07 -7.76 -36.07
C ALA A 855 -9.49 -8.21 -34.73
N GLN A 856 -10.18 -9.09 -33.99
CA GLN A 856 -9.76 -9.54 -32.67
C GLN A 856 -8.40 -10.25 -32.72
N PHE A 857 -8.24 -11.27 -33.57
CA PHE A 857 -6.97 -11.99 -33.68
C PHE A 857 -5.85 -11.13 -34.26
N GLY A 858 -6.14 -10.26 -35.22
CA GLY A 858 -5.17 -9.29 -35.73
C GLY A 858 -4.64 -8.36 -34.63
N SER A 859 -5.53 -7.86 -33.76
CA SER A 859 -5.14 -7.05 -32.60
C SER A 859 -4.36 -7.85 -31.56
N LEU A 860 -4.76 -9.09 -31.25
CA LEU A 860 -4.03 -9.94 -30.29
C LEU A 860 -2.59 -10.23 -30.76
N VAL A 861 -2.40 -10.55 -32.05
CA VAL A 861 -1.06 -10.73 -32.65
C VAL A 861 -0.28 -9.42 -32.59
N GLY A 862 -0.92 -8.30 -32.96
CA GLY A 862 -0.31 -6.98 -32.86
C GLY A 862 0.21 -6.66 -31.46
N VAL A 863 -0.60 -6.89 -30.42
CA VAL A 863 -0.19 -6.66 -29.02
C VAL A 863 1.00 -7.54 -28.64
N THR A 864 1.04 -8.81 -29.06
CA THR A 864 2.21 -9.68 -28.79
C THR A 864 3.50 -9.16 -29.42
N ILE A 865 3.43 -8.60 -30.63
CA ILE A 865 4.56 -7.94 -31.30
C ILE A 865 4.96 -6.67 -30.53
N GLY A 866 3.98 -5.81 -30.22
CA GLY A 866 4.20 -4.57 -29.47
C GLY A 866 4.88 -4.81 -28.11
N TYR A 867 4.43 -5.82 -27.36
CA TYR A 867 5.02 -6.18 -26.07
C TYR A 867 6.44 -6.69 -26.18
N THR A 868 6.76 -7.45 -27.24
CA THR A 868 8.13 -7.89 -27.51
C THR A 868 9.06 -6.68 -27.77
N ILE A 869 8.57 -5.68 -28.53
CA ILE A 869 9.30 -4.43 -28.78
C ILE A 869 9.49 -3.66 -27.46
N THR A 870 8.42 -3.43 -26.71
CA THR A 870 8.48 -2.63 -25.46
C THR A 870 9.38 -3.28 -24.42
N ALA A 871 9.22 -4.58 -24.15
CA ALA A 871 10.04 -5.26 -23.15
C ALA A 871 11.53 -5.17 -23.48
N SER A 872 11.88 -5.28 -24.77
CA SER A 872 13.26 -5.18 -25.22
C SER A 872 13.81 -3.78 -25.09
N ILE A 873 13.04 -2.75 -25.45
CA ILE A 873 13.42 -1.33 -25.27
C ILE A 873 13.67 -1.03 -23.79
N SER A 874 12.85 -1.54 -22.87
CA SER A 874 13.05 -1.39 -21.44
C SER A 874 14.33 -2.10 -20.95
N LEU A 875 14.60 -3.32 -21.41
CA LEU A 875 15.85 -4.04 -21.06
C LEU A 875 17.10 -3.34 -21.61
N VAL A 876 17.01 -2.73 -22.80
CA VAL A 876 18.08 -1.92 -23.40
C VAL A 876 18.34 -0.67 -22.54
N ALA A 877 17.27 -0.05 -22.02
CA ALA A 877 17.39 1.09 -21.12
C ALA A 877 18.15 0.74 -19.84
N ILE A 878 17.92 -0.45 -19.25
CA ILE A 878 18.70 -0.98 -18.12
C ILE A 878 20.18 -1.11 -18.50
N GLY A 879 20.47 -1.72 -19.66
CA GLY A 879 21.85 -1.88 -20.12
C GLY A 879 22.56 -0.55 -20.35
N LYS A 880 21.86 0.44 -20.93
CA LYS A 880 22.39 1.79 -21.14
C LYS A 880 22.60 2.53 -19.82
N ALA A 881 21.63 2.49 -18.90
CA ALA A 881 21.73 3.15 -17.58
C ALA A 881 22.92 2.63 -16.77
N ASN A 882 23.11 1.30 -16.72
CA ASN A 882 24.27 0.69 -16.08
C ASN A 882 25.60 1.05 -16.77
N CYS A 883 25.62 1.11 -18.10
CA CYS A 883 26.80 1.55 -18.84
C CYS A 883 27.18 3.02 -18.54
N PHE A 884 26.20 3.93 -18.46
CA PHE A 884 26.44 5.33 -18.11
C PHE A 884 26.86 5.51 -16.65
N HIS A 885 26.35 4.67 -15.74
CA HIS A 885 26.80 4.64 -14.36
C HIS A 885 28.27 4.20 -14.25
N ASP A 886 28.65 3.12 -14.95
CA ASP A 886 29.98 2.54 -14.84
C ASP A 886 31.06 3.34 -15.60
N LYS A 887 30.70 3.95 -16.74
CA LYS A 887 31.65 4.63 -17.64
C LYS A 887 31.49 6.16 -17.70
N GLY A 888 30.49 6.72 -17.01
CA GLY A 888 30.18 8.15 -16.99
C GLY A 888 29.29 8.61 -18.16
N HIS A 889 28.64 9.76 -17.99
CA HIS A 889 27.65 10.32 -18.94
C HIS A 889 28.19 10.65 -20.36
N GLY A 890 29.51 10.75 -20.52
CA GLY A 890 30.16 11.01 -21.81
C GLY A 890 30.51 9.76 -22.63
N ALA A 891 30.28 8.55 -22.09
CA ALA A 891 30.64 7.30 -22.76
C ALA A 891 29.66 6.95 -23.89
N LYS A 892 30.17 6.47 -25.03
CA LYS A 892 29.34 5.88 -26.08
C LYS A 892 28.84 4.50 -25.63
N CYS A 893 27.61 4.46 -25.14
CA CYS A 893 26.93 3.24 -24.70
C CYS A 893 25.93 2.77 -25.76
N SER A 894 26.33 1.86 -26.63
CA SER A 894 25.44 1.18 -27.57
C SER A 894 25.09 -0.23 -27.08
N VAL A 895 23.80 -0.48 -26.90
CA VAL A 895 23.24 -1.80 -26.55
C VAL A 895 22.23 -2.15 -27.63
N SER A 896 22.38 -3.34 -28.21
CA SER A 896 21.54 -3.79 -29.33
C SER A 896 20.18 -4.30 -28.84
N ASN A 897 19.11 -3.97 -29.58
CA ASN A 897 17.75 -4.41 -29.26
C ASN A 897 17.52 -5.89 -29.61
N TYR A 898 18.18 -6.42 -30.65
CA TYR A 898 17.88 -7.75 -31.18
C TYR A 898 18.16 -8.92 -30.22
N PRO A 899 19.30 -8.96 -29.49
CA PRO A 899 19.56 -10.04 -28.55
C PRO A 899 18.52 -10.06 -27.41
N LEU A 900 18.04 -8.89 -27.00
CA LEU A 900 17.04 -8.76 -25.93
C LEU A 900 15.64 -9.13 -26.41
N MET A 901 15.28 -8.83 -27.66
CA MET A 901 14.08 -9.36 -28.32
C MET A 901 14.10 -10.89 -28.40
N ALA A 902 15.24 -11.46 -28.80
CA ALA A 902 15.42 -12.90 -28.85
C ALA A 902 15.30 -13.53 -27.44
N ALA A 903 15.94 -12.93 -26.44
CA ALA A 903 15.87 -13.39 -25.05
C ALA A 903 14.43 -13.36 -24.51
N PHE A 904 13.68 -12.28 -24.75
CA PHE A 904 12.26 -12.20 -24.39
C PHE A 904 11.45 -13.31 -25.08
N GLY A 905 11.65 -13.52 -26.39
CA GLY A 905 11.01 -14.61 -27.14
C GLY A 905 11.33 -16.00 -26.58
N ILE A 906 12.57 -16.27 -26.19
CA ILE A 906 12.98 -17.53 -25.57
C ILE A 906 12.25 -17.76 -24.25
N VAL A 907 12.17 -16.74 -23.39
CA VAL A 907 11.41 -16.82 -22.13
C VAL A 907 9.93 -17.14 -22.41
N GLN A 908 9.34 -16.50 -23.43
CA GLN A 908 7.96 -16.78 -23.82
C GLN A 908 7.76 -18.19 -24.38
N ILE A 909 8.74 -18.77 -25.09
CA ILE A 909 8.65 -20.17 -25.55
C ILE A 909 8.50 -21.10 -24.35
N PHE A 910 9.33 -20.94 -23.30
CA PHE A 910 9.25 -21.76 -22.09
C PHE A 910 7.91 -21.56 -21.36
N LEU A 911 7.51 -20.31 -21.15
CA LEU A 911 6.26 -20.00 -20.44
C LEU A 911 5.01 -20.45 -21.23
N SER A 912 5.09 -20.44 -22.56
CA SER A 912 3.98 -20.90 -23.41
C SER A 912 3.66 -22.39 -23.26
N GLN A 913 4.58 -23.19 -22.70
CA GLN A 913 4.35 -24.62 -22.47
C GLN A 913 3.52 -24.91 -21.22
N ILE A 914 3.31 -23.93 -20.34
CA ILE A 914 2.56 -24.14 -19.09
C ILE A 914 1.06 -24.24 -19.41
N PRO A 915 0.40 -25.39 -19.16
CA PRO A 915 -0.95 -25.63 -19.66
C PRO A 915 -2.08 -25.12 -18.74
N ASN A 916 -1.79 -24.72 -17.50
CA ASN A 916 -2.84 -24.55 -16.47
C ASN A 916 -2.99 -23.12 -15.95
N PHE A 917 -4.11 -22.49 -16.29
CA PHE A 917 -4.47 -21.09 -15.97
C PHE A 917 -4.68 -20.85 -14.47
N HIS A 918 -5.17 -21.83 -13.72
CA HIS A 918 -5.43 -21.69 -12.28
C HIS A 918 -4.15 -21.59 -11.44
N LYS A 919 -3.00 -22.04 -11.95
CA LYS A 919 -1.70 -21.92 -11.27
C LYS A 919 -1.04 -20.56 -11.46
N LEU A 920 -1.58 -19.70 -12.34
CA LEU A 920 -0.97 -18.43 -12.74
C LEU A 920 -1.83 -17.19 -12.41
N SER A 921 -2.94 -17.34 -11.67
CA SER A 921 -3.80 -16.21 -11.25
C SER A 921 -3.04 -15.16 -10.42
N PHE A 922 -2.04 -15.60 -9.64
CA PHE A 922 -1.11 -14.73 -8.91
C PHE A 922 -0.27 -13.81 -9.83
N LEU A 923 0.03 -14.24 -11.06
CA LEU A 923 0.79 -13.41 -12.02
C LEU A 923 0.05 -12.13 -12.42
N SER A 924 -1.28 -12.13 -12.46
CA SER A 924 -2.05 -10.91 -12.75
C SER A 924 -2.01 -9.90 -11.60
N ILE A 925 -1.91 -10.37 -10.35
CA ILE A 925 -1.71 -9.49 -9.20
C ILE A 925 -0.32 -8.87 -9.25
N ILE A 926 0.72 -9.67 -9.53
CA ILE A 926 2.08 -9.16 -9.74
C ILE A 926 2.08 -8.14 -10.87
N ALA A 927 1.49 -8.46 -12.03
CA ALA A 927 1.45 -7.57 -13.18
C ALA A 927 0.72 -6.25 -12.87
N THR A 928 -0.37 -6.29 -12.09
CA THR A 928 -1.04 -5.08 -11.60
C THR A 928 -0.11 -4.23 -10.74
N VAL A 929 0.58 -4.85 -9.77
CA VAL A 929 1.54 -4.14 -8.89
C VAL A 929 2.66 -3.51 -9.71
N MET A 930 3.29 -4.27 -10.61
CA MET A 930 4.36 -3.79 -11.49
C MET A 930 3.89 -2.61 -12.36
N SER A 931 2.66 -2.67 -12.87
CA SER A 931 2.06 -1.60 -13.69
C SER A 931 1.92 -0.27 -12.95
N PHE A 932 1.49 -0.32 -11.69
CA PHE A 932 1.43 0.86 -10.84
C PHE A 932 2.82 1.35 -10.45
N SER A 933 3.76 0.42 -10.21
CA SER A 933 5.13 0.76 -9.83
C SER A 933 5.83 1.59 -10.91
N TYR A 934 5.93 1.13 -12.16
CA TYR A 934 6.65 1.91 -13.18
C TYR A 934 5.91 3.18 -13.58
N ALA A 935 4.57 3.19 -13.58
CA ALA A 935 3.80 4.40 -13.89
C ALA A 935 4.00 5.48 -12.82
N SER A 936 3.98 5.08 -11.54
CA SER A 936 4.23 6.00 -10.41
C SER A 936 5.67 6.51 -10.40
N ILE A 937 6.64 5.63 -10.70
CA ILE A 937 8.05 6.01 -10.79
C ILE A 937 8.27 6.98 -11.95
N GLY A 938 7.73 6.69 -13.14
CA GLY A 938 7.87 7.56 -14.30
C GLY A 938 7.26 8.94 -14.08
N PHE A 939 6.05 9.00 -13.52
CA PHE A 939 5.45 10.25 -13.10
C PHE A 939 6.29 10.97 -12.03
N GLY A 940 6.78 10.25 -11.01
CA GLY A 940 7.60 10.81 -9.94
C GLY A 940 8.91 11.40 -10.44
N LEU A 941 9.60 10.73 -11.36
CA LEU A 941 10.80 11.22 -12.03
C LEU A 941 10.51 12.47 -12.87
N ALA A 942 9.41 12.47 -13.64
CA ALA A 942 9.00 13.63 -14.44
C ALA A 942 8.67 14.84 -13.55
N LEU A 943 8.00 14.62 -12.42
CA LEU A 943 7.68 15.66 -11.45
C LEU A 943 8.93 16.18 -10.75
N ALA A 944 9.86 15.31 -10.35
CA ALA A 944 11.12 15.70 -9.74
C ALA A 944 11.99 16.54 -10.70
N ALA A 945 12.03 16.15 -11.98
CA ALA A 945 12.73 16.93 -13.00
C ALA A 945 12.11 18.32 -13.20
N LEU A 946 10.77 18.43 -13.23
CA LEU A 946 10.11 19.73 -13.27
C LEU A 946 10.40 20.58 -12.03
N ALA A 947 10.40 19.97 -10.84
CA ALA A 947 10.75 20.65 -9.59
C ALA A 947 12.21 21.13 -9.57
N SER A 948 13.11 20.43 -10.27
CA SER A 948 14.51 20.84 -10.45
C SER A 948 14.70 21.96 -11.50
N GLY A 949 13.63 22.46 -12.12
CA GLY A 949 13.67 23.52 -13.12
C GLY A 949 13.84 23.04 -14.57
N LYS A 950 13.85 21.73 -14.82
CA LYS A 950 13.87 21.17 -16.19
C LYS A 950 12.48 21.30 -16.81
N VAL A 951 12.28 22.33 -17.63
CA VAL A 951 11.03 22.57 -18.36
C VAL A 951 11.26 22.43 -19.85
N GLY A 952 10.47 21.57 -20.50
CA GLY A 952 10.51 21.38 -21.94
C GLY A 952 9.80 22.51 -22.69
N LYS A 953 10.19 22.73 -23.95
CA LYS A 953 9.45 23.65 -24.84
C LYS A 953 8.07 23.07 -25.13
N THR A 954 7.02 23.68 -24.60
CA THR A 954 5.63 23.24 -24.82
C THR A 954 4.82 24.31 -25.54
N GLY A 955 3.83 23.87 -26.32
CA GLY A 955 2.86 24.73 -27.00
C GLY A 955 1.42 24.23 -26.85
N LEU A 956 0.46 25.15 -27.06
CA LEU A 956 -0.97 24.87 -27.01
C LEU A 956 -1.39 23.79 -28.02
N THR A 957 -0.78 23.81 -29.21
CA THR A 957 -1.00 22.88 -30.33
C THR A 957 0.10 21.81 -30.45
N GLY A 958 1.02 21.75 -29.49
CA GLY A 958 2.12 20.78 -29.48
C GLY A 958 3.33 21.24 -30.30
N THR A 959 4.01 20.28 -30.92
CA THR A 959 5.10 20.50 -31.89
C THR A 959 4.75 21.57 -32.93
N VAL A 960 5.65 22.53 -33.15
CA VAL A 960 5.38 23.73 -33.97
C VAL A 960 5.82 23.50 -35.42
N VAL A 961 4.92 23.82 -36.36
CA VAL A 961 5.18 23.71 -37.81
C VAL A 961 6.24 24.72 -38.25
N GLY A 962 7.25 24.27 -38.99
CA GLY A 962 8.34 25.11 -39.51
C GLY A 962 9.50 25.32 -38.53
N VAL A 963 9.35 24.94 -37.26
CA VAL A 963 10.41 24.97 -36.24
C VAL A 963 10.81 23.54 -35.83
N ASP A 964 9.84 22.70 -35.47
CA ASP A 964 10.10 21.34 -34.99
C ASP A 964 9.86 20.27 -36.09
N VAL A 965 8.88 20.51 -36.97
CA VAL A 965 8.44 19.54 -38.00
C VAL A 965 7.83 20.27 -39.22
N THR A 966 7.83 19.60 -40.38
CA THR A 966 7.07 20.08 -41.55
C THR A 966 5.56 19.97 -41.31
N ALA A 967 4.74 20.71 -42.09
CA ALA A 967 3.29 20.65 -41.97
C ALA A 967 2.73 19.24 -42.22
N SER A 968 3.29 18.52 -43.19
CA SER A 968 2.93 17.12 -43.46
C SER A 968 3.33 16.19 -42.33
N ASP A 969 4.54 16.34 -41.77
CA ASP A 969 5.00 15.49 -40.67
C ASP A 969 4.17 15.71 -39.41
N LYS A 970 3.81 16.96 -39.11
CA LYS A 970 2.91 17.29 -38.01
C LYS A 970 1.57 16.57 -38.17
N LEU A 971 0.96 16.65 -39.34
CA LEU A 971 -0.33 16.01 -39.62
C LEU A 971 -0.27 14.50 -39.40
N TRP A 972 0.72 13.81 -39.97
CA TRP A 972 0.85 12.36 -39.85
C TRP A 972 1.18 11.92 -38.42
N LYS A 973 2.05 12.65 -37.72
CA LYS A 973 2.37 12.39 -36.30
C LYS A 973 1.17 12.63 -35.38
N SER A 974 0.34 13.64 -35.65
CA SER A 974 -0.89 13.87 -34.88
C SER A 974 -1.90 12.74 -35.06
N PHE A 975 -2.05 12.20 -36.27
CA PHE A 975 -2.89 11.02 -36.50
C PHE A 975 -2.34 9.75 -35.83
N GLN A 976 -1.04 9.52 -35.92
CA GLN A 976 -0.38 8.42 -35.20
C GLN A 976 -0.56 8.55 -33.68
N ALA A 977 -0.47 9.77 -33.13
CA ALA A 977 -0.71 10.05 -31.71
C ALA A 977 -2.14 9.71 -31.27
N ALA A 978 -3.15 9.97 -32.10
CA ALA A 978 -4.52 9.53 -31.83
C ALA A 978 -4.62 7.99 -31.78
N GLY A 979 -3.89 7.28 -32.64
CA GLY A 979 -3.76 5.83 -32.61
C GLY A 979 -3.08 5.31 -31.33
N ASN A 980 -2.03 5.98 -30.87
CA ASN A 980 -1.35 5.64 -29.60
C ASN A 980 -2.28 5.80 -28.39
N ILE A 981 -3.05 6.89 -28.34
CA ILE A 981 -4.08 7.08 -27.31
C ILE A 981 -5.16 6.00 -27.39
N ALA A 982 -5.58 5.63 -28.61
CA ALA A 982 -6.56 4.56 -28.83
C ALA A 982 -6.06 3.20 -28.30
N PHE A 983 -4.77 2.89 -28.52
CA PHE A 983 -4.13 1.68 -28.02
C PHE A 983 -4.15 1.60 -26.50
N SER A 984 -3.90 2.72 -25.81
CA SER A 984 -3.94 2.79 -24.33
C SER A 984 -5.29 2.41 -23.72
N TYR A 985 -6.39 2.45 -24.48
CA TYR A 985 -7.73 2.06 -24.00
C TYR A 985 -8.25 0.75 -24.63
N ALA A 986 -7.42 -0.04 -25.28
CA ALA A 986 -7.83 -1.19 -26.11
C ALA A 986 -8.11 -2.52 -25.35
N TYR A 987 -8.62 -2.48 -24.11
CA TYR A 987 -8.91 -3.71 -23.35
C TYR A 987 -10.24 -4.40 -23.71
N SER A 988 -11.11 -3.72 -24.47
CA SER A 988 -12.39 -4.25 -24.97
C SER A 988 -12.23 -5.59 -25.71
N VAL A 989 -11.07 -5.81 -26.33
CA VAL A 989 -10.67 -7.01 -27.09
C VAL A 989 -10.72 -8.30 -26.26
N VAL A 990 -10.54 -8.20 -24.94
CA VAL A 990 -10.49 -9.34 -23.99
C VAL A 990 -11.51 -9.21 -22.86
N LEU A 991 -12.42 -8.23 -22.95
CA LEU A 991 -13.37 -7.91 -21.87
C LEU A 991 -14.32 -9.08 -21.58
N VAL A 992 -14.83 -9.73 -22.62
CA VAL A 992 -15.78 -10.86 -22.50
C VAL A 992 -15.10 -12.07 -21.86
N GLU A 993 -13.86 -12.33 -22.23
CA GLU A 993 -13.02 -13.40 -21.68
C GLU A 993 -12.66 -13.13 -20.20
N ILE A 994 -12.41 -11.87 -19.83
CA ILE A 994 -12.23 -11.46 -18.43
C ILE A 994 -13.54 -11.67 -17.64
N GLN A 995 -14.67 -11.24 -18.20
CA GLN A 995 -15.99 -11.40 -17.58
C GLN A 995 -16.38 -12.87 -17.39
N ALA A 996 -15.98 -13.73 -18.33
CA ALA A 996 -16.17 -15.18 -18.26
C ALA A 996 -15.46 -15.85 -17.08
N CYS A 997 -14.48 -15.18 -16.45
CA CYS A 997 -13.71 -15.71 -15.33
C CYS A 997 -14.31 -15.38 -13.93
N ILE A 998 -15.41 -14.61 -13.85
CA ILE A 998 -15.99 -14.04 -12.60
C ILE A 998 -17.44 -14.59 -12.43
N LEU A 999 -17.80 -15.46 -11.46
CA LEU A 999 -18.45 -15.17 -10.15
C LEU A 999 -18.96 -16.48 -9.47
N SER A 1000 -18.81 -16.68 -8.15
CA SER A 1000 -19.80 -16.89 -7.07
C SER A 1000 -19.15 -17.44 -5.77
N ILE A 1001 -19.03 -16.60 -4.72
CA ILE A 1001 -18.97 -17.05 -3.31
C ILE A 1001 -19.87 -16.12 -2.47
N ASN A 1002 -20.93 -16.69 -1.92
CA ASN A 1002 -21.16 -16.72 -0.48
C ASN A 1002 -21.82 -18.04 -0.14
N ASP A 1003 -21.32 -18.68 0.92
CA ASP A 1003 -21.93 -19.83 1.58
C ASP A 1003 -23.38 -19.51 1.97
N ASP A 1004 -24.21 -20.53 1.85
CA ASP A 1004 -25.41 -20.80 2.64
C ASP A 1004 -26.25 -19.58 3.01
N THR A 1005 -26.98 -19.04 2.04
CA THR A 1005 -28.27 -18.37 2.30
C THR A 1005 -29.06 -18.24 1.01
N LEU A 1006 -30.31 -18.71 1.04
CA LEU A 1006 -31.29 -18.62 -0.04
C LEU A 1006 -31.54 -17.15 -0.46
N ARG A 1007 -30.82 -16.64 -1.49
CA ARG A 1007 -31.29 -15.82 -2.65
C ARG A 1007 -30.23 -14.85 -3.22
N SER A 1008 -29.97 -15.04 -4.53
CA SER A 1008 -29.48 -14.12 -5.59
C SER A 1008 -28.24 -13.23 -5.33
N SER A 1009 -27.07 -13.71 -5.75
CA SER A 1009 -25.88 -12.89 -6.03
C SER A 1009 -26.15 -11.82 -7.10
N PRO A 1010 -25.48 -10.66 -7.08
CA PRO A 1010 -25.64 -9.64 -8.11
C PRO A 1010 -25.17 -10.18 -9.49
N PRO A 1011 -25.89 -9.88 -10.58
CA PRO A 1011 -25.55 -10.38 -11.92
C PRO A 1011 -24.17 -9.88 -12.39
N GLU A 1012 -23.49 -10.71 -13.18
CA GLU A 1012 -22.07 -10.58 -13.57
C GLU A 1012 -21.81 -9.26 -14.30
N ASN A 1013 -22.77 -8.81 -15.12
CA ASN A 1013 -22.70 -7.53 -15.81
C ASN A 1013 -22.64 -6.33 -14.86
N LYS A 1014 -23.31 -6.36 -13.69
CA LYS A 1014 -23.26 -5.27 -12.71
C LYS A 1014 -21.89 -5.17 -12.05
N VAL A 1015 -21.27 -6.31 -11.76
CA VAL A 1015 -19.91 -6.37 -11.22
C VAL A 1015 -18.91 -5.88 -12.26
N MET A 1016 -19.02 -6.38 -13.50
CA MET A 1016 -18.12 -5.99 -14.59
C MET A 1016 -18.19 -4.50 -14.93
N LYS A 1017 -19.40 -3.90 -14.93
CA LYS A 1017 -19.56 -2.45 -15.14
C LYS A 1017 -18.91 -1.61 -14.04
N LYS A 1018 -18.99 -2.05 -12.78
CA LYS A 1018 -18.31 -1.38 -11.66
C LYS A 1018 -16.80 -1.54 -11.76
N ALA A 1019 -16.31 -2.73 -12.11
CA ALA A 1019 -14.89 -2.99 -12.33
C ALA A 1019 -14.33 -2.13 -13.48
N SER A 1020 -15.04 -2.10 -14.60
CA SER A 1020 -14.72 -1.29 -15.77
C SER A 1020 -14.66 0.20 -15.44
N LEU A 1021 -15.64 0.73 -14.70
CA LEU A 1021 -15.62 2.14 -14.29
C LEU A 1021 -14.42 2.43 -13.37
N ALA A 1022 -14.18 1.59 -12.36
CA ALA A 1022 -13.06 1.78 -11.44
C ALA A 1022 -11.72 1.74 -12.18
N ALA A 1023 -11.50 0.72 -13.01
CA ALA A 1023 -10.26 0.55 -13.76
C ALA A 1023 -10.02 1.68 -14.78
N VAL A 1024 -11.02 2.05 -15.60
CA VAL A 1024 -10.86 3.13 -16.59
C VAL A 1024 -10.63 4.47 -15.92
N SER A 1025 -11.30 4.76 -14.80
CA SER A 1025 -11.06 6.00 -14.04
C SER A 1025 -9.65 6.04 -13.45
N THR A 1026 -9.19 4.97 -12.81
CA THR A 1026 -7.85 4.89 -12.22
C THR A 1026 -6.77 5.00 -13.29
N THR A 1027 -6.88 4.24 -14.39
CA THR A 1027 -5.90 4.29 -15.49
C THR A 1027 -5.86 5.66 -16.17
N THR A 1028 -7.01 6.30 -16.40
CA THR A 1028 -7.08 7.64 -16.98
C THR A 1028 -6.40 8.69 -16.10
N ALA A 1029 -6.52 8.59 -14.78
CA ALA A 1029 -5.80 9.47 -13.86
C ALA A 1029 -4.27 9.33 -14.05
N PHE A 1030 -3.75 8.10 -14.08
CA PHE A 1030 -2.33 7.85 -14.34
C PHE A 1030 -1.89 8.31 -15.74
N TYR A 1031 -2.75 8.17 -16.74
CA TYR A 1031 -2.48 8.58 -18.12
C TYR A 1031 -2.37 10.08 -18.28
N ILE A 1032 -3.27 10.84 -17.64
CA ILE A 1032 -3.20 12.30 -17.61
C ILE A 1032 -1.94 12.72 -16.85
N LEU A 1033 -1.64 12.12 -15.69
CA LEU A 1033 -0.44 12.44 -14.93
C LEU A 1033 0.83 12.19 -15.74
N CYS A 1034 1.03 10.98 -16.27
CA CYS A 1034 2.23 10.62 -17.02
C CYS A 1034 2.33 11.40 -18.34
N GLY A 1035 1.22 11.59 -19.06
CA GLY A 1035 1.19 12.30 -20.33
C GLY A 1035 1.44 13.79 -20.18
N CYS A 1036 0.68 14.48 -19.33
CA CYS A 1036 0.77 15.93 -19.16
C CYS A 1036 2.09 16.34 -18.51
N ILE A 1037 2.50 15.65 -17.46
CA ILE A 1037 3.72 15.97 -16.73
C ILE A 1037 4.93 15.56 -17.55
N GLY A 1038 4.91 14.39 -18.20
CA GLY A 1038 5.93 14.02 -19.17
C GLY A 1038 6.08 15.04 -20.30
N TYR A 1039 4.98 15.56 -20.84
CA TYR A 1039 5.02 16.64 -21.84
C TYR A 1039 5.55 17.96 -21.26
N ALA A 1040 5.21 18.34 -20.02
CA ALA A 1040 5.80 19.50 -19.37
C ALA A 1040 7.32 19.36 -19.17
N THR A 1041 7.80 18.17 -18.78
CA THR A 1041 9.21 17.89 -18.54
C THR A 1041 10.02 17.84 -19.84
N PHE A 1042 9.52 17.14 -20.87
CA PHE A 1042 10.28 16.87 -22.10
C PHE A 1042 9.94 17.78 -23.27
N GLY A 1043 8.78 18.44 -23.24
CA GLY A 1043 8.32 19.34 -24.28
C GLY A 1043 8.06 18.65 -25.62
N ASN A 1044 8.25 19.40 -26.70
CA ASN A 1044 8.04 18.96 -28.08
C ASN A 1044 8.97 17.80 -28.51
N GLN A 1045 10.01 17.49 -27.72
CA GLN A 1045 10.97 16.41 -27.95
C GLN A 1045 10.73 15.21 -27.02
N ALA A 1046 9.52 15.06 -26.46
CA ALA A 1046 9.17 13.90 -25.63
C ALA A 1046 9.49 12.59 -26.38
N PRO A 1047 10.23 11.64 -25.77
CA PRO A 1047 10.58 10.39 -26.42
C PRO A 1047 9.36 9.46 -26.51
N GLY A 1048 9.43 8.51 -27.45
CA GLY A 1048 8.31 7.61 -27.74
C GLY A 1048 7.93 6.73 -26.56
N ASP A 1049 8.90 6.28 -25.77
CA ASP A 1049 8.68 5.74 -24.44
C ASP A 1049 9.35 6.69 -23.45
N PHE A 1050 8.54 7.39 -22.63
CA PHE A 1050 9.01 8.46 -21.76
C PHE A 1050 9.93 8.00 -20.61
N LEU A 1051 10.00 6.69 -20.34
CA LEU A 1051 10.93 6.08 -19.39
C LEU A 1051 12.26 5.68 -20.05
N THR A 1052 12.38 5.87 -21.37
CA THR A 1052 13.57 5.55 -22.16
C THR A 1052 14.02 6.76 -22.98
N ASP A 1053 15.21 6.66 -23.57
CA ASP A 1053 15.89 7.74 -24.31
C ASP A 1053 16.09 9.05 -23.52
N PHE A 1054 17.26 9.12 -22.86
CA PHE A 1054 17.97 10.35 -22.44
C PHE A 1054 17.21 11.35 -21.53
N GLY A 1055 16.04 10.98 -21.01
CA GLY A 1055 15.18 11.85 -20.20
C GLY A 1055 15.54 11.95 -18.72
N PHE A 1056 15.95 10.81 -18.12
CA PHE A 1056 16.41 10.68 -16.74
C PHE A 1056 17.64 9.77 -16.73
N TYR A 1057 18.73 10.18 -16.07
CA TYR A 1057 19.92 9.34 -15.88
C TYR A 1057 20.18 9.02 -14.41
N GLU A 1058 19.50 9.74 -13.51
CA GLU A 1058 19.63 9.59 -12.08
C GLU A 1058 18.26 9.71 -11.42
N PRO A 1059 17.99 8.91 -10.37
CA PRO A 1059 18.81 7.78 -9.90
C PRO A 1059 18.68 6.54 -10.79
N TYR A 1060 19.81 5.97 -11.24
CA TYR A 1060 19.87 4.82 -12.17
C TYR A 1060 19.15 3.57 -11.65
N TRP A 1061 19.26 3.26 -10.34
CA TRP A 1061 18.59 2.10 -9.74
C TRP A 1061 17.06 2.17 -9.86
N LEU A 1062 16.50 3.38 -9.81
CA LEU A 1062 15.06 3.60 -9.87
C LEU A 1062 14.54 3.45 -11.31
N ILE A 1063 15.34 3.91 -12.28
CA ILE A 1063 15.09 3.72 -13.71
C ILE A 1063 15.21 2.23 -14.06
N ASP A 1064 16.22 1.54 -13.55
CA ASP A 1064 16.41 0.10 -13.74
C ASP A 1064 15.25 -0.69 -13.16
N PHE A 1065 14.82 -0.34 -11.95
CA PHE A 1065 13.67 -0.96 -11.31
C PHE A 1065 12.38 -0.72 -12.10
N ALA A 1066 12.12 0.50 -12.57
CA ALA A 1066 10.95 0.81 -13.40
C ALA A 1066 10.95 -0.01 -14.71
N ASN A 1067 12.08 -0.06 -15.42
CA ASN A 1067 12.21 -0.82 -16.65
C ASN A 1067 12.15 -2.35 -16.42
N ALA A 1068 12.63 -2.85 -15.28
CA ALA A 1068 12.46 -4.24 -14.88
C ALA A 1068 10.99 -4.56 -14.57
N CYS A 1069 10.26 -3.66 -13.90
CA CYS A 1069 8.82 -3.78 -13.68
C CYS A 1069 8.06 -3.88 -15.01
N ILE A 1070 8.42 -3.07 -16.01
CA ILE A 1070 7.84 -3.15 -17.36
C ILE A 1070 8.10 -4.53 -17.96
N ALA A 1071 9.35 -5.00 -17.98
CA ALA A 1071 9.69 -6.31 -18.54
C ALA A 1071 8.91 -7.46 -17.87
N VAL A 1072 8.83 -7.48 -16.53
CA VAL A 1072 8.10 -8.51 -15.77
C VAL A 1072 6.60 -8.44 -16.03
N HIS A 1073 6.01 -7.24 -16.06
CA HIS A 1073 4.59 -7.05 -16.40
C HIS A 1073 4.29 -7.58 -17.80
N LEU A 1074 5.09 -7.21 -18.81
CA LEU A 1074 4.87 -7.63 -20.19
C LEU A 1074 5.04 -9.13 -20.38
N ILE A 1075 5.89 -9.80 -19.57
CA ILE A 1075 5.97 -11.27 -19.57
C ILE A 1075 4.63 -11.89 -19.19
N GLY A 1076 4.04 -11.44 -18.08
CA GLY A 1076 2.74 -11.92 -17.60
C GLY A 1076 1.60 -11.58 -18.55
N ALA A 1077 1.54 -10.34 -19.03
CA ALA A 1077 0.47 -9.88 -19.92
C ALA A 1077 0.50 -10.57 -21.28
N TYR A 1078 1.69 -10.75 -21.88
CA TYR A 1078 1.86 -11.47 -23.16
C TYR A 1078 1.28 -12.88 -23.07
N GLN A 1079 1.75 -13.66 -22.09
CA GLN A 1079 1.39 -15.08 -22.01
C GLN A 1079 0.00 -15.28 -21.43
N GLN A 1080 -0.40 -14.54 -20.37
CA GLN A 1080 -1.66 -14.80 -19.66
C GLN A 1080 -2.88 -14.25 -20.39
N VAL A 1081 -2.76 -13.09 -21.05
CA VAL A 1081 -3.92 -12.34 -21.55
C VAL A 1081 -4.05 -12.40 -23.06
N PHE A 1082 -2.95 -12.22 -23.81
CA PHE A 1082 -3.04 -12.02 -25.27
C PHE A 1082 -2.74 -13.27 -26.11
N ALA A 1083 -1.74 -14.08 -25.73
CA ALA A 1083 -1.37 -15.27 -26.50
C ALA A 1083 -2.33 -16.46 -26.28
N GLN A 1084 -2.89 -16.60 -25.07
CA GLN A 1084 -3.72 -17.75 -24.72
C GLN A 1084 -5.02 -17.89 -25.50
N PRO A 1085 -5.80 -16.81 -25.77
CA PRO A 1085 -6.98 -16.91 -26.62
C PRO A 1085 -6.66 -17.45 -28.02
N ILE A 1086 -5.49 -17.10 -28.58
CA ILE A 1086 -5.01 -17.61 -29.88
C ILE A 1086 -4.71 -19.11 -29.79
N PHE A 1087 -3.97 -19.52 -28.76
CA PHE A 1087 -3.65 -20.94 -28.54
C PHE A 1087 -4.89 -21.80 -28.34
N GLN A 1088 -5.82 -21.36 -27.48
CA GLN A 1088 -7.07 -22.07 -27.23
C GLN A 1088 -7.93 -22.20 -28.49
N PHE A 1089 -8.01 -21.14 -29.31
CA PHE A 1089 -8.81 -21.17 -30.54
C PHE A 1089 -8.28 -22.18 -31.56
N VAL A 1090 -6.97 -22.15 -31.83
CA VAL A 1090 -6.33 -23.06 -32.80
C VAL A 1090 -6.33 -24.49 -32.29
N GLU A 1091 -5.96 -24.71 -31.03
CA GLU A 1091 -5.99 -26.05 -30.41
C GLU A 1091 -7.39 -26.65 -30.43
N LYS A 1092 -8.43 -25.88 -30.10
CA LYS A 1092 -9.81 -26.35 -30.15
C LYS A 1092 -10.25 -26.73 -31.55
N LYS A 1093 -9.95 -25.91 -32.56
CA LYS A 1093 -10.31 -26.21 -33.96
C LYS A 1093 -9.59 -27.43 -34.49
N CYS A 1094 -8.29 -27.57 -34.21
CA CYS A 1094 -7.50 -28.71 -34.64
C CYS A 1094 -7.97 -30.01 -33.97
N ASN A 1095 -8.28 -29.97 -32.67
CA ASN A 1095 -8.84 -31.12 -31.95
C ASN A 1095 -10.22 -31.56 -32.49
N GLN A 1096 -11.04 -30.60 -32.92
CA GLN A 1096 -12.36 -30.90 -33.51
C GLN A 1096 -12.29 -31.38 -34.96
N ALA A 1097 -11.34 -30.87 -35.74
CA ALA A 1097 -11.18 -31.22 -37.16
C ALA A 1097 -10.47 -32.57 -37.35
N TRP A 1098 -9.56 -32.93 -36.44
CA TRP A 1098 -8.76 -34.16 -36.54
C TRP A 1098 -8.74 -34.94 -35.22
N PRO A 1099 -9.90 -35.44 -34.73
CA PRO A 1099 -10.00 -36.14 -33.46
C PRO A 1099 -9.18 -37.45 -33.43
N GLU A 1100 -8.95 -38.08 -34.58
CA GLU A 1100 -8.24 -39.36 -34.68
C GLU A 1100 -6.70 -39.24 -34.76
N SER A 1101 -6.16 -38.02 -34.88
CA SER A 1101 -4.71 -37.83 -35.00
C SER A 1101 -4.01 -37.93 -33.64
N ASN A 1102 -3.21 -38.99 -33.47
CA ASN A 1102 -2.37 -39.19 -32.29
C ASN A 1102 -1.38 -38.03 -32.04
N PHE A 1103 -1.01 -37.24 -33.05
CA PHE A 1103 -0.15 -36.06 -32.86
C PHE A 1103 -0.89 -34.89 -32.18
N ILE A 1104 -2.19 -34.79 -32.42
CA ILE A 1104 -3.04 -33.67 -31.99
C ILE A 1104 -3.74 -33.98 -30.65
N THR A 1105 -4.22 -35.21 -30.44
CA THR A 1105 -5.04 -35.55 -29.26
C THR A 1105 -4.30 -36.28 -28.15
N LYS A 1106 -3.15 -36.93 -28.42
CA LYS A 1106 -2.42 -37.74 -27.42
C LYS A 1106 -1.56 -36.90 -26.49
N GLU A 1107 -1.86 -36.94 -25.19
CA GLU A 1107 -1.01 -36.36 -24.14
C GLU A 1107 0.06 -37.36 -23.67
N HIS A 1108 1.33 -36.97 -23.75
CA HIS A 1108 2.47 -37.76 -23.29
C HIS A 1108 2.94 -37.23 -21.93
N SER A 1109 2.92 -38.06 -20.89
CA SER A 1109 3.43 -37.68 -19.57
C SER A 1109 4.95 -37.84 -19.53
N MET A 1110 5.68 -36.73 -19.43
CA MET A 1110 7.12 -36.73 -19.22
C MET A 1110 7.42 -36.24 -17.81
N ASN A 1111 8.30 -36.97 -17.10
CA ASN A 1111 8.74 -36.57 -15.77
C ASN A 1111 9.94 -35.62 -15.93
N VAL A 1112 9.69 -34.32 -15.82
CA VAL A 1112 10.73 -33.30 -15.98
C VAL A 1112 11.35 -33.03 -14.60
N PRO A 1113 12.69 -33.07 -14.46
CA PRO A 1113 13.34 -32.65 -13.22
C PRO A 1113 12.90 -31.21 -12.87
N LEU A 1114 12.61 -30.92 -11.60
CA LEU A 1114 12.03 -29.66 -11.07
C LEU A 1114 10.52 -29.38 -11.24
N LEU A 1115 9.82 -29.86 -12.28
CA LEU A 1115 8.40 -29.48 -12.52
C LEU A 1115 7.36 -30.60 -12.30
N GLY A 1116 7.81 -31.83 -12.01
CA GLY A 1116 6.93 -32.99 -11.81
C GLY A 1116 6.37 -33.57 -13.11
N LYS A 1117 5.30 -34.37 -13.03
CA LYS A 1117 4.64 -35.00 -14.19
C LYS A 1117 4.01 -33.94 -15.09
N CYS A 1118 4.67 -33.58 -16.18
CA CYS A 1118 4.17 -32.65 -17.18
C CYS A 1118 3.46 -33.43 -18.30
N ARG A 1119 2.23 -33.04 -18.65
CA ARG A 1119 1.50 -33.61 -19.79
C ARG A 1119 1.81 -32.78 -21.02
N ILE A 1120 2.60 -33.33 -21.92
CA ILE A 1120 3.08 -32.67 -23.13
C ILE A 1120 2.30 -33.20 -24.32
N ASN A 1121 1.78 -32.28 -25.13
CA ASN A 1121 1.15 -32.58 -26.40
C ASN A 1121 2.06 -32.05 -27.51
N PHE A 1122 2.43 -32.90 -28.46
CA PHE A 1122 3.42 -32.55 -29.50
C PHE A 1122 2.91 -31.44 -30.42
N PHE A 1123 1.63 -31.47 -30.80
CA PHE A 1123 1.00 -30.37 -31.55
C PHE A 1123 1.07 -29.05 -30.79
N ARG A 1124 0.74 -29.06 -29.49
CA ARG A 1124 0.82 -27.86 -28.63
C ARG A 1124 2.24 -27.30 -28.54
N LEU A 1125 3.24 -28.17 -28.39
CA LEU A 1125 4.65 -27.79 -28.31
C LEU A 1125 5.11 -27.10 -29.60
N VAL A 1126 4.84 -27.72 -30.76
CA VAL A 1126 5.27 -27.19 -32.07
C VAL A 1126 4.53 -25.91 -32.42
N TRP A 1127 3.20 -25.90 -32.28
CA TRP A 1127 2.36 -24.74 -32.64
C TRP A 1127 2.70 -23.51 -31.80
N ARG A 1128 2.75 -23.64 -30.47
CA ARG A 1128 3.02 -22.51 -29.57
C ARG A 1128 4.42 -21.94 -29.79
N THR A 1129 5.41 -22.80 -29.98
CA THR A 1129 6.80 -22.38 -30.27
C THR A 1129 6.89 -21.65 -31.61
N THR A 1130 6.24 -22.18 -32.65
CA THR A 1130 6.21 -21.54 -33.99
C THR A 1130 5.57 -20.15 -33.93
N TYR A 1131 4.47 -20.01 -33.19
CA TYR A 1131 3.80 -18.73 -33.00
C TYR A 1131 4.70 -17.68 -32.32
N VAL A 1132 5.39 -18.05 -31.24
CA VAL A 1132 6.28 -17.13 -30.51
C VAL A 1132 7.49 -16.74 -31.37
N ILE A 1133 8.05 -17.67 -32.15
CA ILE A 1133 9.11 -17.36 -33.11
C ILE A 1133 8.61 -16.37 -34.15
N PHE A 1134 7.43 -16.60 -34.73
CA PHE A 1134 6.83 -15.71 -35.71
C PHE A 1134 6.64 -14.28 -35.16
N SER A 1135 6.02 -14.11 -34.00
CA SER A 1135 5.81 -12.77 -33.41
C SER A 1135 7.12 -12.07 -33.09
N THR A 1136 8.13 -12.81 -32.61
CA THR A 1136 9.47 -12.27 -32.29
C THR A 1136 10.21 -11.81 -33.55
N VAL A 1137 10.18 -12.60 -34.62
CA VAL A 1137 10.83 -12.23 -35.90
C VAL A 1137 10.16 -11.00 -36.51
N VAL A 1138 8.83 -10.92 -36.49
CA VAL A 1138 8.11 -9.72 -36.98
C VAL A 1138 8.49 -8.48 -36.15
N ALA A 1139 8.61 -8.61 -34.83
CA ALA A 1139 9.08 -7.54 -33.96
C ALA A 1139 10.50 -7.07 -34.31
N MET A 1140 11.40 -8.00 -34.64
CA MET A 1140 12.77 -7.67 -35.06
C MET A 1140 12.83 -6.95 -36.41
N ILE A 1141 11.92 -7.25 -37.36
CA ILE A 1141 11.89 -6.58 -38.66
C ILE A 1141 11.37 -5.14 -38.53
N PHE A 1142 10.40 -4.89 -37.65
CA PHE A 1142 9.75 -3.59 -37.48
C PHE A 1142 9.78 -3.09 -36.02
N PRO A 1143 10.95 -2.74 -35.44
CA PRO A 1143 11.06 -2.31 -34.04
C PRO A 1143 10.65 -0.85 -33.82
N PHE A 1144 9.56 -0.40 -34.45
CA PHE A 1144 9.09 0.98 -34.42
C PHE A 1144 7.95 1.15 -33.40
N PHE A 1145 8.32 1.45 -32.16
CA PHE A 1145 7.40 1.51 -31.02
C PHE A 1145 6.10 2.29 -31.32
N ASN A 1146 6.17 3.61 -31.53
CA ASN A 1146 4.98 4.44 -31.73
C ASN A 1146 4.16 4.03 -32.97
N ALA A 1147 4.82 3.64 -34.06
CA ALA A 1147 4.11 3.33 -35.30
C ALA A 1147 3.37 1.99 -35.23
N ILE A 1148 3.95 1.00 -34.55
CA ILE A 1148 3.30 -0.29 -34.28
C ILE A 1148 2.15 -0.11 -33.30
N LEU A 1149 2.35 0.56 -32.16
CA LEU A 1149 1.29 0.80 -31.17
C LEU A 1149 0.11 1.58 -31.77
N GLY A 1150 0.39 2.64 -32.54
CA GLY A 1150 -0.63 3.46 -33.17
C GLY A 1150 -1.45 2.69 -34.20
N LEU A 1151 -0.83 1.81 -34.97
CA LEU A 1151 -1.52 0.96 -35.94
C LEU A 1151 -2.42 -0.06 -35.25
N ILE A 1152 -1.92 -0.73 -34.20
CA ILE A 1152 -2.69 -1.71 -33.42
C ILE A 1152 -3.90 -1.02 -32.78
N GLY A 1153 -3.69 0.15 -32.16
CA GLY A 1153 -4.76 0.95 -31.56
C GLY A 1153 -5.82 1.35 -32.58
N ALA A 1154 -5.42 1.84 -33.76
CA ALA A 1154 -6.34 2.25 -34.81
C ALA A 1154 -7.20 1.09 -35.34
N VAL A 1155 -6.58 -0.08 -35.58
CA VAL A 1155 -7.25 -1.29 -36.08
C VAL A 1155 -8.15 -1.93 -35.03
N ALA A 1156 -7.78 -1.88 -33.74
CA ALA A 1156 -8.59 -2.44 -32.67
C ALA A 1156 -9.79 -1.54 -32.30
N PHE A 1157 -9.58 -0.22 -32.24
CA PHE A 1157 -10.50 0.72 -31.63
C PHE A 1157 -11.86 0.76 -32.32
N TRP A 1158 -11.91 1.02 -33.63
CA TRP A 1158 -13.19 1.12 -34.33
C TRP A 1158 -14.00 -0.18 -34.31
N PRO A 1159 -13.48 -1.34 -34.79
CA PRO A 1159 -14.30 -2.53 -34.89
C PRO A 1159 -14.64 -3.11 -33.51
N LEU A 1160 -13.66 -3.25 -32.61
CA LEU A 1160 -13.80 -4.02 -31.36
C LEU A 1160 -14.25 -3.17 -30.17
N THR A 1161 -13.85 -1.90 -30.09
CA THR A 1161 -14.25 -1.03 -28.98
C THR A 1161 -15.56 -0.28 -29.25
N VAL A 1162 -15.87 0.04 -30.51
CA VAL A 1162 -17.01 0.91 -30.85
C VAL A 1162 -18.09 0.20 -31.67
N TYR A 1163 -17.76 -0.32 -32.86
CA TYR A 1163 -18.73 -0.85 -33.80
C TYR A 1163 -19.50 -2.06 -33.25
N PHE A 1164 -18.80 -3.15 -32.87
CA PHE A 1164 -19.49 -4.35 -32.40
C PHE A 1164 -20.32 -4.12 -31.13
N PRO A 1165 -19.81 -3.46 -30.06
CA PRO A 1165 -20.61 -3.22 -28.86
C PRO A 1165 -21.87 -2.40 -29.13
N VAL A 1166 -21.78 -1.38 -29.99
CA VAL A 1166 -22.93 -0.52 -30.33
C VAL A 1166 -23.95 -1.26 -31.18
N GLU A 1167 -23.52 -2.00 -32.21
CA GLU A 1167 -24.44 -2.81 -33.04
C GLU A 1167 -25.14 -3.89 -32.22
N MET A 1168 -24.41 -4.57 -31.34
CA MET A 1168 -24.97 -5.59 -30.44
C MET A 1168 -25.99 -4.97 -29.48
N HIS A 1169 -25.72 -3.79 -28.93
CA HIS A 1169 -26.66 -3.06 -28.07
C HIS A 1169 -27.94 -2.67 -28.81
N ILE A 1170 -27.83 -2.19 -30.06
CA ILE A 1170 -28.99 -1.85 -30.89
C ILE A 1170 -29.85 -3.10 -31.16
N SER A 1171 -29.21 -4.23 -31.45
CA SER A 1171 -29.87 -5.53 -31.66
C SER A 1171 -30.53 -6.04 -30.38
N GLN A 1172 -29.78 -6.11 -29.27
CA GLN A 1172 -30.22 -6.61 -27.98
C GLN A 1172 -31.40 -5.82 -27.40
N LYS A 1173 -31.34 -4.48 -27.45
CA LYS A 1173 -32.39 -3.60 -26.91
C LYS A 1173 -33.48 -3.25 -27.92
N LYS A 1174 -33.43 -3.80 -29.14
CA LYS A 1174 -34.37 -3.51 -30.23
C LYS A 1174 -34.62 -2.00 -30.40
N VAL A 1175 -33.55 -1.21 -30.41
CA VAL A 1175 -33.65 0.27 -30.48
C VAL A 1175 -34.32 0.68 -31.78
N LYS A 1176 -35.39 1.49 -31.70
CA LYS A 1176 -36.16 1.94 -32.86
C LYS A 1176 -35.26 2.71 -33.84
N LYS A 1177 -35.29 2.32 -35.12
CA LYS A 1177 -34.58 3.02 -36.20
C LYS A 1177 -35.03 4.49 -36.25
N TYR A 1178 -34.07 5.39 -36.49
CA TYR A 1178 -34.27 6.86 -36.50
C TYR A 1178 -34.68 7.51 -35.17
N SER A 1179 -34.68 6.78 -34.05
CA SER A 1179 -34.74 7.41 -32.73
C SER A 1179 -33.49 8.26 -32.48
N VAL A 1180 -33.60 9.34 -31.69
CA VAL A 1180 -32.46 10.18 -31.25
C VAL A 1180 -31.31 9.32 -30.72
N ARG A 1181 -31.63 8.30 -29.92
CA ARG A 1181 -30.64 7.36 -29.39
C ARG A 1181 -29.94 6.55 -30.48
N TRP A 1182 -30.66 6.15 -31.53
CA TRP A 1182 -30.08 5.42 -32.66
C TRP A 1182 -29.16 6.32 -33.50
N ILE A 1183 -29.57 7.57 -33.74
CA ILE A 1183 -28.79 8.57 -34.48
C ILE A 1183 -27.48 8.87 -33.75
N VAL A 1184 -27.53 9.15 -32.44
CA VAL A 1184 -26.33 9.43 -31.63
C VAL A 1184 -25.35 8.25 -31.63
N LEU A 1185 -25.86 7.02 -31.50
CA LEU A 1185 -25.02 5.81 -31.51
C LEU A 1185 -24.36 5.58 -32.89
N LYS A 1186 -25.10 5.79 -33.99
CA LYS A 1186 -24.53 5.68 -35.34
C LYS A 1186 -23.54 6.80 -35.66
N LEU A 1187 -23.80 8.01 -35.19
CA LEU A 1187 -22.89 9.14 -35.31
C LEU A 1187 -21.57 8.86 -34.57
N LEU A 1188 -21.64 8.32 -33.34
CA LEU A 1188 -20.45 7.91 -32.58
C LEU A 1188 -19.60 6.88 -33.35
N VAL A 1189 -20.24 5.85 -33.91
CA VAL A 1189 -19.56 4.83 -34.73
C VAL A 1189 -18.90 5.45 -35.96
N PHE A 1190 -19.56 6.39 -36.63
CA PHE A 1190 -19.05 7.06 -37.82
C PHE A 1190 -17.86 7.98 -37.52
N VAL A 1191 -17.95 8.80 -36.47
CA VAL A 1191 -16.83 9.67 -36.05
C VAL A 1191 -15.61 8.83 -35.66
N CYS A 1192 -15.81 7.76 -34.88
CA CYS A 1192 -14.72 6.86 -34.49
C CYS A 1192 -14.11 6.13 -35.70
N LEU A 1193 -14.90 5.85 -36.76
CA LEU A 1193 -14.38 5.27 -38.00
C LEU A 1193 -13.38 6.21 -38.67
N ILE A 1194 -13.75 7.49 -38.82
CA ILE A 1194 -12.88 8.50 -39.44
C ILE A 1194 -11.59 8.64 -38.63
N VAL A 1195 -11.68 8.76 -37.31
CA VAL A 1195 -10.51 8.87 -36.43
C VAL A 1195 -9.60 7.66 -36.55
N SER A 1196 -10.15 6.44 -36.53
CA SER A 1196 -9.37 5.20 -36.71
C SER A 1196 -8.72 5.10 -38.08
N LEU A 1197 -9.40 5.49 -39.17
CA LEU A 1197 -8.83 5.47 -40.52
C LEU A 1197 -7.67 6.45 -40.64
N LEU A 1198 -7.84 7.68 -40.16
CA LEU A 1198 -6.77 8.68 -40.15
C LEU A 1198 -5.57 8.21 -39.30
N ALA A 1199 -5.83 7.65 -38.11
CA ALA A 1199 -4.79 7.11 -37.24
C ALA A 1199 -4.03 5.92 -37.86
N ALA A 1200 -4.73 5.05 -38.59
CA ALA A 1200 -4.09 3.94 -39.32
C ALA A 1200 -3.20 4.47 -40.45
N ILE A 1201 -3.68 5.44 -41.24
CA ILE A 1201 -2.89 6.07 -42.31
C ILE A 1201 -1.64 6.76 -41.73
N GLY A 1202 -1.79 7.55 -40.66
CA GLY A 1202 -0.66 8.20 -39.99
C GLY A 1202 0.38 7.21 -39.47
N SER A 1203 -0.07 6.09 -38.89
CA SER A 1203 0.82 5.02 -38.41
C SER A 1203 1.54 4.29 -39.55
N ILE A 1204 0.86 4.03 -40.67
CA ILE A 1204 1.46 3.41 -41.87
C ILE A 1204 2.51 4.34 -42.49
N VAL A 1205 2.20 5.63 -42.64
CA VAL A 1205 3.17 6.62 -43.14
C VAL A 1205 4.39 6.69 -42.22
N GLY A 1206 4.17 6.66 -40.89
CA GLY A 1206 5.23 6.55 -39.90
C GLY A 1206 6.11 5.31 -40.11
N LEU A 1207 5.52 4.13 -40.28
CA LEU A 1207 6.25 2.88 -40.57
C LEU A 1207 7.07 2.99 -41.87
N ILE A 1208 6.48 3.48 -42.96
CA ILE A 1208 7.17 3.62 -44.25
C ILE A 1208 8.35 4.58 -44.12
N SER A 1209 8.17 5.70 -43.43
CA SER A 1209 9.24 6.68 -43.20
C SER A 1209 10.37 6.08 -42.37
N SER A 1210 10.05 5.33 -41.31
CA SER A 1210 11.06 4.70 -40.47
C SER A 1210 11.81 3.58 -41.19
N VAL A 1211 11.12 2.77 -42.01
CA VAL A 1211 11.75 1.69 -42.81
C VAL A 1211 12.71 2.26 -43.85
N LYS A 1212 12.39 3.37 -44.51
CA LYS A 1212 13.28 4.01 -45.51
C LYS A 1212 14.64 4.42 -44.91
N ALA A 1213 14.66 4.80 -43.64
CA ALA A 1213 15.88 5.19 -42.92
C ALA A 1213 16.59 4.01 -42.26
N TYR A 1214 15.98 2.82 -42.26
CA TYR A 1214 16.41 1.68 -41.45
C TYR A 1214 17.09 0.59 -42.27
N LYS A 1215 18.25 0.10 -41.79
CA LYS A 1215 18.91 -1.10 -42.32
C LYS A 1215 18.67 -2.28 -41.36
N PRO A 1216 17.93 -3.33 -41.77
CA PRO A 1216 17.69 -4.49 -40.92
C PRO A 1216 19.01 -5.14 -40.47
N PHE A 1217 19.06 -5.56 -39.20
CA PHE A 1217 20.16 -6.28 -38.55
C PHE A 1217 21.48 -5.52 -38.40
N HIS A 1218 21.49 -4.20 -38.59
CA HIS A 1218 22.60 -3.33 -38.20
C HIS A 1218 22.24 -2.54 -36.94
N ASN A 1219 23.20 -2.36 -36.03
CA ASN A 1219 23.03 -1.43 -34.91
C ASN A 1219 22.89 -0.01 -35.48
N LEU A 1220 21.83 0.68 -35.08
CA LEU A 1220 21.73 2.14 -35.22
C LEU A 1220 22.68 2.74 -34.18
N ASP A 1221 23.84 3.21 -34.64
CA ASP A 1221 24.70 4.12 -33.86
C ASP A 1221 24.08 5.52 -33.78
#